data_AF-A0A5C3LEG0-F1
#
_entry.id   AF-A0A5C3LEG0-F1
#
_cell.length_a   1.000
_cell.length_b   1.000
_cell.length_c   1.000
_cell.angle_alpha   90.00
_cell.angle_beta   90.00
_cell.angle_gamma   90.00
#
_symmetry.space_group_name_H-M   'P 1'
#
loop_
_entity.id
_entity.type
_entity.pdbx_description
1 polymer ?
#
loop_
_entity_poly.entity_id
_entity_poly.type
_entity_poly.pdbx_seq_one_letter_code
_entity_poly.pdbx_strand_id
1 'polypeptide(L)'
;MVVTPRSSVFWEDSGRGSMARSDSADDYFGEESDLEEQERLVRHGEEDELDDGRTPLDRTIDRIGMGSYQWTLLSLCGLGWMADNMWIQAIAIILPRVQMHYNVPSSYIGTVSSSMFAGMMFGAVGWGTCSDLMGRITAFNATLLLTAVFGILASLSNSFATLCIALFLLGSSVGGSMPTDGTLLLEHMPKSKQYLVTALSVFFSFGAVLSAVVALLVIPKNSCLSTGAGGGTENCDQSQNMGWKYLLFTLAILTLLMFTARMVFFRLHESPRYLVHAGRPYDAIKSLEMISRFNGSDLCVELDDVRDHLHPHQDADAHAQQQTSGLDQAQLSPTDGTEYQASRPRATSRTIFDATMIQDGRTPPDVLLSRASSAESGGGQRPPLMTAYAATGETPALVDRRRASVYEQKLCWSLPRWLRKPLWAWLDRVMMVLSPEWVRTTVLVWAAWWAMSLAYTMFNVFLPTLLEKGTGEGSMAGLNTGGTPDPRAGIPKSLEQTLWDVVIFTIGGCPGAILGAWLIESPLGRRWSLAGSTFVTALFCVLFAMVQNEWAVRISTVGISLSATAMWAVLYGWTPEIFGTKVRGTACGIASALSRIGGMIAPILGGILLMIDRSFPVYLSVVVFLIAGVCVLLLREDNSREGGAEKGRVAAH
;
A
#
# COMPACT_ATOMS: atom_id res chain seq x y z
N MET A 1 30.35 -34.27 23.35
CA MET A 1 30.12 -35.29 22.31
C MET A 1 29.84 -34.57 21.01
N VAL A 2 30.52 -34.94 19.93
CA VAL A 2 30.30 -34.43 18.57
C VAL A 2 30.33 -35.63 17.64
N VAL A 3 29.31 -35.79 16.79
CA VAL A 3 29.22 -36.87 15.80
C VAL A 3 28.61 -36.31 14.52
N THR A 4 29.29 -36.51 13.40
CA THR A 4 28.82 -36.22 12.05
C THR A 4 28.30 -37.49 11.36
N PRO A 5 27.40 -37.39 10.36
CA PRO A 5 27.17 -38.45 9.39
C PRO A 5 28.30 -38.50 8.34
N ARG A 6 28.51 -39.67 7.73
CA ARG A 6 29.54 -39.94 6.71
C ARG A 6 28.96 -40.13 5.32
N SER A 7 29.84 -40.08 4.32
CA SER A 7 29.61 -40.49 2.93
C SER A 7 29.97 -41.98 2.67
N SER A 8 29.35 -42.53 1.63
CA SER A 8 29.72 -43.73 0.86
C SER A 8 28.82 -43.70 -0.39
N VAL A 9 29.27 -43.70 -1.65
CA VAL A 9 30.37 -44.42 -2.33
C VAL A 9 30.18 -45.93 -2.31
N PHE A 10 29.85 -46.48 -3.48
CA PHE A 10 30.00 -47.89 -3.84
C PHE A 10 30.54 -47.95 -5.28
N TRP A 11 31.27 -49.01 -5.61
CA TRP A 11 32.02 -49.16 -6.86
C TRP A 11 31.40 -50.20 -7.79
N GLU A 12 31.68 -50.10 -9.09
CA GLU A 12 32.27 -51.22 -9.86
C GLU A 12 32.99 -50.69 -11.13
N ASP A 13 33.76 -51.54 -11.81
CA ASP A 13 34.99 -51.16 -12.55
C ASP A 13 35.13 -51.83 -13.94
N SER A 14 36.14 -51.39 -14.72
CA SER A 14 36.76 -52.01 -15.91
C SER A 14 36.08 -51.83 -17.28
N GLY A 15 36.88 -51.70 -18.36
CA GLY A 15 36.33 -51.67 -19.74
C GLY A 15 37.15 -51.08 -20.91
N ARG A 16 38.48 -51.28 -20.98
CA ARG A 16 39.42 -50.83 -22.06
C ARG A 16 38.82 -50.46 -23.45
N GLY A 17 39.11 -49.23 -23.90
CA GLY A 17 40.17 -48.97 -24.88
C GLY A 17 39.84 -48.75 -26.37
N SER A 18 40.44 -47.69 -26.94
CA SER A 18 41.16 -47.70 -28.22
C SER A 18 42.14 -46.51 -28.29
N MET A 19 43.13 -46.55 -29.18
CA MET A 19 44.19 -45.53 -29.29
C MET A 19 44.60 -45.33 -30.75
N ALA A 20 44.60 -44.09 -31.23
CA ALA A 20 45.05 -43.74 -32.58
C ALA A 20 45.89 -42.46 -32.60
N ARG A 21 47.05 -42.55 -33.25
CA ARG A 21 47.92 -41.45 -33.72
C ARG A 21 47.40 -40.94 -35.08
N SER A 22 47.78 -39.78 -35.62
CA SER A 22 48.49 -38.58 -35.14
C SER A 22 48.36 -37.50 -36.24
N ASP A 23 48.67 -36.23 -35.97
CA ASP A 23 49.81 -35.53 -36.62
C ASP A 23 49.90 -34.03 -36.28
N SER A 24 51.14 -33.67 -35.95
CA SER A 24 51.86 -32.39 -35.90
C SER A 24 51.27 -31.05 -36.40
N ALA A 25 51.65 -30.01 -35.66
CA ALA A 25 52.02 -28.65 -36.10
C ALA A 25 50.92 -27.66 -36.51
N ASP A 26 50.47 -26.86 -35.53
CA ASP A 26 50.36 -25.39 -35.61
C ASP A 26 50.18 -24.84 -34.18
N ASP A 27 51.26 -24.38 -33.55
CA ASP A 27 51.25 -23.94 -32.14
C ASP A 27 52.37 -22.90 -31.88
N TYR A 28 52.12 -21.64 -32.27
CA TYR A 28 52.99 -20.48 -31.96
C TYR A 28 52.28 -19.11 -32.06
N PHE A 29 50.95 -19.07 -31.93
CA PHE A 29 50.13 -17.85 -32.10
C PHE A 29 49.03 -17.65 -31.02
N GLY A 30 48.92 -18.52 -30.00
CA GLY A 30 47.82 -18.48 -29.03
C GLY A 30 47.98 -17.48 -27.87
N GLU A 31 49.19 -17.10 -27.48
CA GLU A 31 49.39 -16.33 -26.23
C GLU A 31 48.93 -14.86 -26.31
N GLU A 32 48.75 -14.28 -27.50
CA GLU A 32 48.16 -12.93 -27.66
C GLU A 32 46.63 -12.94 -27.82
N SER A 33 46.03 -14.01 -28.38
CA SER A 33 44.57 -14.10 -28.50
C SER A 33 43.89 -14.25 -27.15
N ASP A 34 44.46 -15.09 -26.27
CA ASP A 34 43.84 -15.46 -25.01
C ASP A 34 43.79 -14.29 -24.03
N LEU A 35 44.76 -13.36 -24.11
CA LEU A 35 44.76 -12.12 -23.32
C LEU A 35 43.72 -11.10 -23.82
N GLU A 36 43.54 -10.94 -25.13
CA GLU A 36 42.46 -10.10 -25.66
C GLU A 36 41.07 -10.70 -25.39
N GLU A 37 40.91 -12.03 -25.49
CA GLU A 37 39.63 -12.68 -25.20
C GLU A 37 39.32 -12.65 -23.70
N GLN A 38 40.34 -12.79 -22.83
CA GLN A 38 40.18 -12.64 -21.38
C GLN A 38 39.90 -11.18 -20.97
N GLU A 39 40.52 -10.16 -21.60
CA GLU A 39 40.10 -8.75 -21.40
C GLU A 39 38.67 -8.50 -21.89
N ARG A 40 38.25 -9.08 -23.03
CA ARG A 40 36.88 -8.93 -23.53
C ARG A 40 35.86 -9.63 -22.64
N LEU A 41 36.19 -10.80 -22.07
CA LEU A 41 35.34 -11.50 -21.10
C LEU A 41 35.27 -10.76 -19.76
N VAL A 42 36.33 -10.06 -19.33
CA VAL A 42 36.28 -9.15 -18.18
C VAL A 42 35.42 -7.93 -18.49
N ARG A 43 35.59 -7.27 -19.65
CA ARG A 43 34.76 -6.12 -20.04
C ARG A 43 33.29 -6.47 -20.21
N HIS A 44 32.95 -7.59 -20.86
CA HIS A 44 31.56 -8.05 -20.90
C HIS A 44 31.04 -8.49 -19.52
N GLY A 45 31.90 -8.98 -18.62
CA GLY A 45 31.55 -9.22 -17.22
C GLY A 45 31.21 -7.94 -16.44
N GLU A 46 31.87 -6.82 -16.76
CA GLU A 46 31.56 -5.49 -16.19
C GLU A 46 30.37 -4.81 -16.90
N GLU A 47 30.17 -5.06 -18.20
CA GLU A 47 29.04 -4.54 -18.99
C GLU A 47 27.71 -5.28 -18.71
N ASP A 48 27.71 -6.57 -18.36
CA ASP A 48 26.49 -7.29 -17.95
C ASP A 48 25.99 -6.88 -16.54
N GLU A 49 26.76 -6.13 -15.74
CA GLU A 49 26.24 -5.46 -14.52
C GLU A 49 25.51 -4.11 -14.82
N LEU A 50 25.48 -3.67 -16.08
CA LEU A 50 25.04 -2.34 -16.52
C LEU A 50 23.65 -2.26 -17.21
N ASP A 51 22.63 -3.00 -16.73
CA ASP A 51 21.33 -2.40 -16.34
C ASP A 51 20.37 -3.39 -15.63
N ASP A 52 20.51 -3.52 -14.31
CA ASP A 52 19.53 -4.21 -13.43
C ASP A 52 18.25 -3.38 -13.18
N GLY A 53 18.13 -2.17 -13.75
CA GLY A 53 16.98 -1.27 -13.60
C GLY A 53 16.72 -0.79 -12.17
N ARG A 54 17.68 -1.00 -11.26
CA ARG A 54 17.62 -0.60 -9.84
C ARG A 54 18.40 0.70 -9.66
N THR A 55 17.87 1.61 -8.85
CA THR A 55 18.62 2.81 -8.48
C THR A 55 19.81 2.44 -7.56
N PRO A 56 20.85 3.28 -7.44
CA PRO A 56 21.96 3.01 -6.53
C PRO A 56 21.49 2.76 -5.09
N LEU A 57 20.51 3.54 -4.62
CA LEU A 57 19.89 3.34 -3.30
C LEU A 57 19.25 1.95 -3.15
N ASP A 58 18.54 1.45 -4.16
CA ASP A 58 17.97 0.10 -4.15
C ASP A 58 19.08 -0.97 -4.03
N ARG A 59 20.19 -0.82 -4.77
CA ARG A 59 21.36 -1.72 -4.71
C ARG A 59 22.00 -1.69 -3.31
N THR A 60 22.09 -0.51 -2.68
CA THR A 60 22.64 -0.33 -1.33
C THR A 60 21.76 -0.96 -0.24
N ILE A 61 20.43 -0.87 -0.37
CA ILE A 61 19.49 -1.57 0.54
C ILE A 61 19.59 -3.09 0.35
N ASP A 62 19.71 -3.59 -0.89
CA ASP A 62 19.95 -5.01 -1.17
C ASP A 62 21.29 -5.50 -0.58
N ARG A 63 22.36 -4.68 -0.62
CA ARG A 63 23.68 -4.95 0.01
C ARG A 63 23.61 -5.05 1.54
N ILE A 64 22.83 -4.19 2.21
CA ILE A 64 22.62 -4.25 3.68
C ILE A 64 21.78 -5.49 4.09
N GLY A 65 20.88 -5.93 3.21
CA GLY A 65 20.12 -7.17 3.39
C GLY A 65 19.09 -7.12 4.54
N MET A 66 18.69 -8.32 5.01
CA MET A 66 17.63 -8.50 6.01
C MET A 66 18.21 -8.86 7.37
N GLY A 67 18.46 -7.86 8.22
CA GLY A 67 18.97 -8.05 9.58
C GLY A 67 17.97 -7.71 10.69
N SER A 68 18.46 -7.61 11.91
CA SER A 68 17.69 -7.36 13.14
C SER A 68 16.81 -6.10 13.06
N TYR A 69 17.27 -5.06 12.37
CA TYR A 69 16.52 -3.81 12.17
C TYR A 69 15.23 -4.07 11.39
N GLN A 70 15.31 -4.75 10.25
CA GLN A 70 14.15 -5.06 9.41
C GLN A 70 13.19 -6.05 10.08
N TRP A 71 13.68 -7.03 10.85
CA TRP A 71 12.82 -7.94 11.62
C TRP A 71 12.07 -7.22 12.76
N THR A 72 12.74 -6.29 13.45
CA THR A 72 12.09 -5.44 14.47
C THR A 72 11.05 -4.52 13.83
N LEU A 73 11.39 -3.89 12.71
CA LEU A 73 10.48 -3.03 11.95
C LEU A 73 9.24 -3.78 11.46
N LEU A 74 9.40 -4.99 10.89
CA LEU A 74 8.29 -5.86 10.49
C LEU A 74 7.34 -6.15 11.66
N SER A 75 7.88 -6.44 12.85
CA SER A 75 7.09 -6.69 14.05
C SER A 75 6.31 -5.44 14.48
N LEU A 76 6.95 -4.25 14.45
CA LEU A 76 6.30 -2.99 14.83
C LEU A 76 5.23 -2.53 13.83
N CYS A 77 5.44 -2.72 12.54
CA CYS A 77 4.40 -2.54 11.50
C CYS A 77 3.27 -3.55 11.67
N GLY A 78 3.60 -4.82 11.99
CA GLY A 78 2.65 -5.88 12.30
C GLY A 78 1.71 -5.51 13.45
N LEU A 79 2.26 -4.99 14.55
CA LEU A 79 1.46 -4.48 15.68
C LEU A 79 0.53 -3.31 15.28
N GLY A 80 0.90 -2.51 14.28
CA GLY A 80 0.02 -1.47 13.71
C GLY A 80 -1.17 -2.07 12.97
N TRP A 81 -0.91 -2.97 12.02
CA TRP A 81 -1.95 -3.68 11.26
C TRP A 81 -2.85 -4.54 12.16
N MET A 82 -2.30 -5.07 13.26
CA MET A 82 -3.06 -5.75 14.32
C MET A 82 -4.00 -4.78 15.04
N ALA A 83 -3.54 -3.58 15.40
CA ALA A 83 -4.40 -2.55 15.98
C ALA A 83 -5.49 -2.09 14.98
N ASP A 84 -5.16 -1.93 13.71
CA ASP A 84 -6.10 -1.49 12.67
C ASP A 84 -7.32 -2.42 12.57
N ASN A 85 -7.10 -3.73 12.47
CA ASN A 85 -8.22 -4.69 12.42
C ASN A 85 -8.92 -4.87 13.78
N MET A 86 -8.18 -4.76 14.88
CA MET A 86 -8.74 -4.77 16.23
C MET A 86 -9.79 -3.67 16.38
N TRP A 87 -9.55 -2.46 15.88
CA TRP A 87 -10.54 -1.39 15.86
C TRP A 87 -11.70 -1.66 14.90
N ILE A 88 -11.45 -2.14 13.68
CA ILE A 88 -12.53 -2.47 12.73
C ILE A 88 -13.48 -3.51 13.31
N GLN A 89 -12.95 -4.58 13.92
CA GLN A 89 -13.75 -5.64 14.52
C GLN A 89 -14.46 -5.18 15.81
N ALA A 90 -13.84 -4.31 16.60
CA ALA A 90 -14.48 -3.73 17.79
C ALA A 90 -15.79 -2.99 17.46
N ILE A 91 -15.82 -2.23 16.35
CA ILE A 91 -17.03 -1.49 15.96
C ILE A 91 -18.18 -2.41 15.55
N ALA A 92 -17.88 -3.56 14.92
CA ALA A 92 -18.89 -4.59 14.67
C ALA A 92 -19.42 -5.21 15.97
N ILE A 93 -18.53 -5.52 16.93
CA ILE A 93 -18.88 -6.17 18.19
C ILE A 93 -19.74 -5.28 19.10
N ILE A 94 -19.44 -3.98 19.22
CA ILE A 94 -20.23 -3.07 20.07
C ILE A 94 -21.61 -2.72 19.48
N LEU A 95 -21.84 -2.97 18.19
CA LEU A 95 -22.98 -2.45 17.44
C LEU A 95 -24.35 -2.74 18.10
N PRO A 96 -24.65 -3.97 18.59
CA PRO A 96 -25.94 -4.23 19.25
C PRO A 96 -26.08 -3.47 20.57
N ARG A 97 -24.99 -3.40 21.36
CA ARG A 97 -24.98 -2.75 22.67
C ARG A 97 -25.15 -1.23 22.54
N VAL A 98 -24.50 -0.62 21.53
CA VAL A 98 -24.66 0.80 21.14
C VAL A 98 -26.07 1.09 20.64
N GLN A 99 -26.68 0.18 19.86
CA GLN A 99 -28.06 0.34 19.38
C GLN A 99 -29.05 0.46 20.52
N MET A 100 -28.93 -0.41 21.54
CA MET A 100 -29.77 -0.34 22.75
C MET A 100 -29.47 0.92 23.57
N HIS A 101 -28.19 1.25 23.83
CA HIS A 101 -27.79 2.34 24.72
C HIS A 101 -28.35 3.70 24.28
N TYR A 102 -28.39 3.97 22.96
CA TYR A 102 -28.94 5.20 22.40
C TYR A 102 -30.36 5.04 21.81
N ASN A 103 -30.99 3.88 21.94
CA ASN A 103 -32.31 3.54 21.38
C ASN A 103 -32.46 3.89 19.88
N VAL A 104 -31.54 3.39 19.04
CA VAL A 104 -31.39 3.79 17.63
C VAL A 104 -32.10 2.82 16.69
N PRO A 105 -32.90 3.29 15.72
CA PRO A 105 -33.55 2.42 14.74
C PRO A 105 -32.54 1.73 13.80
N SER A 106 -32.86 0.52 13.34
CA SER A 106 -31.95 -0.30 12.52
C SER A 106 -31.51 0.39 11.22
N SER A 107 -32.33 1.26 10.62
CA SER A 107 -31.92 2.08 9.46
C SER A 107 -30.75 3.02 9.73
N TYR A 108 -30.53 3.42 10.98
CA TYR A 108 -29.55 4.45 11.35
C TYR A 108 -28.35 3.91 12.14
N ILE A 109 -28.42 2.71 12.72
CA ILE A 109 -27.30 2.11 13.48
C ILE A 109 -26.06 1.88 12.59
N GLY A 110 -26.25 1.61 11.30
CA GLY A 110 -25.16 1.48 10.33
C GLY A 110 -24.22 2.69 10.27
N THR A 111 -24.72 3.88 10.59
CA THR A 111 -23.94 5.14 10.65
C THR A 111 -22.70 5.02 11.56
N VAL A 112 -22.75 4.21 12.61
CA VAL A 112 -21.60 3.97 13.52
C VAL A 112 -20.42 3.39 12.73
N SER A 113 -20.63 2.28 12.01
CA SER A 113 -19.61 1.64 11.19
C SER A 113 -19.26 2.46 9.95
N SER A 114 -20.25 3.08 9.30
CA SER A 114 -20.02 3.95 8.14
C SER A 114 -19.16 5.17 8.49
N SER A 115 -19.29 5.74 9.69
CA SER A 115 -18.43 6.85 10.14
C SER A 115 -16.96 6.42 10.28
N MET A 116 -16.70 5.22 10.79
CA MET A 116 -15.37 4.61 10.87
C MET A 116 -14.78 4.35 9.46
N PHE A 117 -15.55 3.80 8.52
CA PHE A 117 -15.10 3.58 7.13
C PHE A 117 -14.90 4.88 6.34
N ALA A 118 -15.76 5.89 6.53
CA ALA A 118 -15.55 7.23 5.98
C ALA A 118 -14.27 7.86 6.55
N GLY A 119 -14.07 7.75 7.86
CA GLY A 119 -12.83 8.14 8.53
C GLY A 119 -11.62 7.52 7.86
N MET A 120 -11.60 6.19 7.70
CA MET A 120 -10.51 5.47 7.03
C MET A 120 -10.22 5.97 5.60
N MET A 121 -11.26 6.30 4.82
CA MET A 121 -11.10 6.81 3.46
C MET A 121 -10.38 8.16 3.43
N PHE A 122 -10.82 9.13 4.23
CA PHE A 122 -10.18 10.45 4.29
C PHE A 122 -8.82 10.39 5.01
N GLY A 123 -8.68 9.50 5.98
CA GLY A 123 -7.44 9.21 6.70
C GLY A 123 -6.32 8.72 5.79
N ALA A 124 -6.58 7.72 4.95
CA ALA A 124 -5.59 7.18 4.02
C ALA A 124 -5.03 8.25 3.06
N VAL A 125 -5.89 9.16 2.57
CA VAL A 125 -5.49 10.27 1.70
C VAL A 125 -4.71 11.33 2.50
N GLY A 126 -5.23 11.75 3.65
CA GLY A 126 -4.62 12.79 4.48
C GLY A 126 -3.27 12.38 5.04
N TRP A 127 -3.16 11.19 5.65
CA TRP A 127 -1.91 10.69 6.22
C TRP A 127 -0.90 10.26 5.17
N GLY A 128 -1.33 9.83 3.96
CA GLY A 128 -0.43 9.65 2.83
C GLY A 128 0.31 10.96 2.50
N THR A 129 -0.44 12.03 2.22
CA THR A 129 0.16 13.35 1.93
C THR A 129 0.93 13.95 3.11
N CYS A 130 0.49 13.70 4.36
CA CYS A 130 1.22 14.10 5.56
C CYS A 130 2.59 13.38 5.65
N SER A 131 2.62 12.07 5.40
CA SER A 131 3.83 11.24 5.41
C SER A 131 4.83 11.64 4.32
N ASP A 132 4.34 12.06 3.15
CA ASP A 132 5.18 12.59 2.06
C ASP A 132 5.75 14.01 2.33
N LEU A 133 5.20 14.75 3.31
CA LEU A 133 5.59 16.13 3.62
C LEU A 133 6.31 16.31 4.97
N MET A 134 6.05 15.43 5.94
CA MET A 134 6.51 15.54 7.33
C MET A 134 7.42 14.37 7.79
N GLY A 135 7.76 13.45 6.88
CA GLY A 135 8.58 12.26 7.15
C GLY A 135 7.77 11.04 7.55
N ARG A 136 8.32 9.84 7.27
CA ARG A 136 7.64 8.56 7.52
C ARG A 136 7.49 8.30 9.01
N ILE A 137 8.51 8.61 9.81
CA ILE A 137 8.47 8.43 11.27
C ILE A 137 7.31 9.20 11.89
N THR A 138 7.14 10.47 11.49
CA THR A 138 6.16 11.37 12.09
C THR A 138 4.74 10.83 11.90
N ALA A 139 4.41 10.36 10.69
CA ALA A 139 3.12 9.75 10.40
C ALA A 139 2.96 8.38 11.09
N PHE A 140 3.98 7.52 11.06
CA PHE A 140 4.00 6.18 11.70
C PHE A 140 3.74 6.20 13.21
N ASN A 141 4.22 7.25 13.90
CA ASN A 141 3.99 7.42 15.35
C ASN A 141 2.71 8.22 15.65
N ALA A 142 2.38 9.24 14.86
CA ALA A 142 1.20 10.07 15.09
C ALA A 142 -0.12 9.31 14.88
N THR A 143 -0.21 8.44 13.87
CA THR A 143 -1.43 7.64 13.60
C THR A 143 -1.79 6.77 14.80
N LEU A 144 -0.85 5.97 15.33
CA LEU A 144 -1.14 5.07 16.45
C LEU A 144 -1.46 5.82 17.76
N LEU A 145 -0.78 6.94 18.03
CA LEU A 145 -1.09 7.81 19.17
C LEU A 145 -2.50 8.41 19.06
N LEU A 146 -2.87 8.91 17.89
CA LEU A 146 -4.19 9.51 17.65
C LEU A 146 -5.30 8.46 17.66
N THR A 147 -5.07 7.25 17.15
CA THR A 147 -5.99 6.12 17.32
C THR A 147 -6.27 5.84 18.80
N ALA A 148 -5.24 5.83 19.67
CA ALA A 148 -5.43 5.67 21.11
C ALA A 148 -6.22 6.83 21.74
N VAL A 149 -5.88 8.09 21.42
CA VAL A 149 -6.58 9.27 21.94
C VAL A 149 -8.05 9.32 21.50
N PHE A 150 -8.32 9.08 20.22
CA PHE A 150 -9.69 9.05 19.69
C PHE A 150 -10.48 7.82 20.20
N GLY A 151 -9.81 6.70 20.49
CA GLY A 151 -10.40 5.56 21.22
C GLY A 151 -10.89 5.92 22.62
N ILE A 152 -10.09 6.68 23.39
CA ILE A 152 -10.52 7.21 24.69
C ILE A 152 -11.72 8.16 24.50
N LEU A 153 -11.66 9.10 23.56
CA LEU A 153 -12.79 10.01 23.30
C LEU A 153 -14.07 9.28 22.85
N ALA A 154 -13.96 8.20 22.07
CA ALA A 154 -15.09 7.35 21.70
C ALA A 154 -15.69 6.64 22.93
N SER A 155 -14.85 6.14 23.85
CA SER A 155 -15.31 5.53 25.11
C SER A 155 -16.03 6.52 26.04
N LEU A 156 -15.66 7.80 26.00
CA LEU A 156 -16.27 8.89 26.80
C LEU A 156 -17.52 9.51 26.14
N SER A 157 -17.94 9.01 24.96
CA SER A 157 -19.07 9.56 24.23
C SER A 157 -20.40 9.37 24.99
N ASN A 158 -21.22 10.42 25.01
CA ASN A 158 -22.52 10.47 25.70
C ASN A 158 -23.68 10.80 24.74
N SER A 159 -23.42 10.80 23.43
CA SER A 159 -24.43 10.94 22.38
C SER A 159 -24.00 10.14 21.16
N PHE A 160 -24.97 9.56 20.44
CA PHE A 160 -24.73 8.84 19.19
C PHE A 160 -23.94 9.69 18.17
N ALA A 161 -24.22 10.99 18.10
CA ALA A 161 -23.51 11.91 17.21
C ALA A 161 -22.04 12.12 17.62
N THR A 162 -21.75 12.25 18.91
CA THR A 162 -20.36 12.41 19.38
C THR A 162 -19.58 11.10 19.30
N LEU A 163 -20.24 9.94 19.44
CA LEU A 163 -19.64 8.65 19.10
C LEU A 163 -19.26 8.59 17.61
N CYS A 164 -20.18 8.90 16.69
CA CYS A 164 -19.88 8.86 15.25
C CYS A 164 -18.76 9.83 14.85
N ILE A 165 -18.67 11.01 15.46
CA ILE A 165 -17.56 11.96 15.23
C ILE A 165 -16.24 11.40 15.78
N ALA A 166 -16.23 10.82 16.98
CA ALA A 166 -15.04 10.21 17.55
C ALA A 166 -14.56 9.00 16.72
N LEU A 167 -15.49 8.17 16.22
CA LEU A 167 -15.18 7.04 15.33
C LEU A 167 -14.72 7.48 13.94
N PHE A 168 -15.18 8.61 13.41
CA PHE A 168 -14.62 9.20 12.18
C PHE A 168 -13.16 9.62 12.37
N LEU A 169 -12.83 10.24 13.51
CA LEU A 169 -11.46 10.65 13.84
C LEU A 169 -10.54 9.45 14.12
N LEU A 170 -11.04 8.44 14.85
CA LEU A 170 -10.35 7.17 15.07
C LEU A 170 -10.11 6.46 13.74
N GLY A 171 -11.14 6.36 12.90
CA GLY A 171 -11.07 5.82 11.56
C GLY A 171 -10.06 6.54 10.68
N SER A 172 -9.95 7.87 10.77
CA SER A 172 -8.95 8.61 10.00
C SER A 172 -7.51 8.32 10.44
N SER A 173 -7.30 7.94 11.69
CA SER A 173 -6.00 7.51 12.20
C SER A 173 -5.66 6.07 11.74
N VAL A 174 -6.63 5.14 11.89
CA VAL A 174 -6.53 3.73 11.42
C VAL A 174 -6.43 3.60 9.89
N GLY A 175 -7.04 4.52 9.15
CA GLY A 175 -6.87 4.60 7.69
C GLY A 175 -5.50 5.13 7.29
N GLY A 176 -4.82 5.85 8.18
CA GLY A 176 -3.48 6.41 7.95
C GLY A 176 -2.35 5.42 8.24
N SER A 177 -2.46 4.61 9.30
CA SER A 177 -1.48 3.58 9.67
C SER A 177 -1.28 2.54 8.55
N MET A 178 -2.35 2.03 7.95
CA MET A 178 -2.28 1.03 6.88
C MET A 178 -1.27 1.39 5.75
N PRO A 179 -1.39 2.55 5.06
CA PRO A 179 -0.42 2.94 4.05
C PRO A 179 0.94 3.33 4.62
N THR A 180 1.02 4.04 5.77
CA THR A 180 2.32 4.51 6.31
C THR A 180 3.22 3.36 6.74
N ASP A 181 2.65 2.36 7.41
CA ASP A 181 3.39 1.20 7.90
C ASP A 181 3.85 0.31 6.73
N GLY A 182 3.02 0.21 5.68
CA GLY A 182 3.35 -0.50 4.45
C GLY A 182 4.45 0.16 3.63
N THR A 183 4.40 1.49 3.43
CA THR A 183 5.46 2.21 2.71
C THR A 183 6.76 2.23 3.49
N LEU A 184 6.72 2.51 4.80
CA LEU A 184 7.89 2.49 5.67
C LEU A 184 8.62 1.14 5.64
N LEU A 185 7.87 0.03 5.68
CA LEU A 185 8.44 -1.32 5.64
C LEU A 185 9.07 -1.63 4.27
N LEU A 186 8.39 -1.30 3.17
CA LEU A 186 8.92 -1.46 1.80
C LEU A 186 10.17 -0.61 1.54
N GLU A 187 10.23 0.61 2.05
CA GLU A 187 11.36 1.54 1.90
C GLU A 187 12.61 1.10 2.69
N HIS A 188 12.50 0.09 3.57
CA HIS A 188 13.62 -0.49 4.35
C HIS A 188 13.92 -1.97 4.03
N MET A 189 13.14 -2.62 3.16
CA MET A 189 13.29 -4.04 2.83
C MET A 189 14.06 -4.28 1.52
N PRO A 190 15.03 -5.21 1.48
CA PRO A 190 15.67 -5.63 0.23
C PRO A 190 14.63 -6.30 -0.69
N LYS A 191 14.77 -6.11 -2.01
CA LYS A 191 13.79 -6.52 -3.02
C LYS A 191 13.48 -8.02 -2.96
N SER A 192 14.50 -8.83 -2.69
CA SER A 192 14.38 -10.30 -2.53
C SER A 192 13.49 -10.74 -1.35
N LYS A 193 13.17 -9.84 -0.40
CA LYS A 193 12.34 -10.12 0.79
C LYS A 193 11.04 -9.32 0.85
N GLN A 194 10.70 -8.52 -0.16
CA GLN A 194 9.46 -7.72 -0.16
C GLN A 194 8.16 -8.56 -0.10
N TYR A 195 8.21 -9.87 -0.44
CA TYR A 195 7.09 -10.79 -0.19
C TYR A 195 6.68 -10.84 1.29
N LEU A 196 7.60 -10.57 2.21
CA LEU A 196 7.38 -10.62 3.66
C LEU A 196 6.41 -9.54 4.16
N VAL A 197 6.15 -8.49 3.35
CA VAL A 197 5.08 -7.51 3.60
C VAL A 197 3.70 -8.18 3.61
N THR A 198 3.50 -9.29 2.89
CA THR A 198 2.24 -10.05 2.94
C THR A 198 1.97 -10.66 4.32
N ALA A 199 3.01 -10.91 5.14
CA ALA A 199 2.86 -11.44 6.49
C ALA A 199 2.14 -10.48 7.45
N LEU A 200 2.06 -9.18 7.12
CA LEU A 200 1.23 -8.21 7.85
C LEU A 200 -0.26 -8.61 7.86
N SER A 201 -0.74 -9.38 6.87
CA SER A 201 -2.10 -9.93 6.86
C SER A 201 -2.39 -10.95 7.98
N VAL A 202 -1.34 -11.61 8.49
CA VAL A 202 -1.44 -12.54 9.62
C VAL A 202 -1.61 -11.75 10.92
N PHE A 203 -0.83 -10.67 11.11
CA PHE A 203 -1.02 -9.73 12.21
C PHE A 203 -2.39 -9.05 12.18
N PHE A 204 -2.85 -8.62 10.99
CA PHE A 204 -4.20 -8.11 10.78
C PHE A 204 -5.25 -9.12 11.28
N SER A 205 -5.11 -10.41 10.94
CA SER A 205 -6.03 -11.47 11.39
C SER A 205 -6.02 -11.63 12.92
N PHE A 206 -4.84 -11.61 13.56
CA PHE A 206 -4.73 -11.63 15.03
C PHE A 206 -5.43 -10.44 15.71
N GLY A 207 -5.51 -9.28 15.04
CA GLY A 207 -6.20 -8.09 15.55
C GLY A 207 -7.69 -8.31 15.82
N ALA A 208 -8.38 -9.01 14.91
CA ALA A 208 -9.79 -9.35 15.09
C ALA A 208 -9.99 -10.33 16.25
N VAL A 209 -9.12 -11.35 16.38
CA VAL A 209 -9.14 -12.31 17.49
C VAL A 209 -8.91 -11.60 18.82
N LEU A 210 -7.93 -10.69 18.89
CA LEU A 210 -7.62 -9.90 20.08
C LEU A 210 -8.81 -9.04 20.50
N SER A 211 -9.48 -8.36 19.55
CA SER A 211 -10.71 -7.60 19.85
C SER A 211 -11.85 -8.51 20.34
N ALA A 212 -12.03 -9.69 19.75
CA ALA A 212 -13.10 -10.62 20.12
C ALA A 212 -12.88 -11.22 21.52
N VAL A 213 -11.63 -11.57 21.87
CA VAL A 213 -11.27 -12.08 23.21
C VAL A 213 -11.39 -11.00 24.28
N VAL A 214 -10.94 -9.77 24.03
CA VAL A 214 -11.15 -8.66 24.99
C VAL A 214 -12.64 -8.35 25.16
N ALA A 215 -13.43 -8.39 24.08
CA ALA A 215 -14.88 -8.22 24.15
C ALA A 215 -15.57 -9.30 25.00
N LEU A 216 -15.20 -10.58 24.81
CA LEU A 216 -15.70 -11.70 25.60
C LEU A 216 -15.41 -11.54 27.11
N LEU A 217 -14.26 -10.97 27.47
CA LEU A 217 -13.89 -10.73 28.88
C LEU A 217 -14.60 -9.52 29.51
N VAL A 218 -14.91 -8.50 28.70
CA VAL A 218 -15.39 -7.17 29.18
C VAL A 218 -16.91 -7.00 29.04
N ILE A 219 -17.51 -7.39 27.92
CA ILE A 219 -18.92 -7.06 27.60
C ILE A 219 -19.93 -7.84 28.48
N PRO A 220 -19.86 -9.18 28.66
CA PRO A 220 -20.90 -9.95 29.35
C PRO A 220 -21.15 -9.53 30.81
N LYS A 221 -20.12 -9.03 31.49
CA LYS A 221 -20.20 -8.62 32.90
C LYS A 221 -20.78 -7.22 33.10
N ASN A 222 -20.92 -6.43 32.02
CA ASN A 222 -21.17 -4.99 32.06
C ASN A 222 -22.26 -4.53 31.08
N SER A 223 -23.10 -5.46 30.59
CA SER A 223 -24.13 -5.17 29.58
C SER A 223 -25.37 -6.04 29.77
N CYS A 224 -26.55 -5.45 29.72
CA CYS A 224 -27.84 -6.17 29.64
C CYS A 224 -27.94 -7.04 28.37
N LEU A 225 -28.87 -8.01 28.37
CA LEU A 225 -29.32 -8.73 27.18
C LEU A 225 -30.28 -7.88 26.33
N SER A 226 -30.52 -8.28 25.07
CA SER A 226 -31.40 -7.55 24.12
C SER A 226 -32.83 -8.11 24.04
N THR A 227 -33.15 -9.15 24.81
CA THR A 227 -34.41 -9.89 24.74
C THR A 227 -34.81 -10.30 26.16
N GLY A 228 -35.87 -9.67 26.68
CA GLY A 228 -36.46 -10.04 27.97
C GLY A 228 -37.12 -11.41 27.86
N ALA A 229 -36.66 -12.38 28.67
CA ALA A 229 -37.16 -13.75 28.68
C ALA A 229 -38.54 -13.85 29.38
N GLY A 230 -39.55 -13.15 28.87
CA GLY A 230 -40.88 -13.10 29.50
C GLY A 230 -41.80 -11.96 29.06
N GLY A 231 -41.74 -11.50 27.80
CA GLY A 231 -42.74 -10.58 27.23
C GLY A 231 -42.76 -9.13 27.76
N GLY A 232 -42.01 -8.84 28.83
CA GLY A 232 -41.79 -7.48 29.33
C GLY A 232 -40.57 -6.83 28.70
N THR A 233 -40.67 -5.54 28.39
CA THR A 233 -39.50 -4.67 28.24
C THR A 233 -38.87 -4.48 29.61
N GLU A 234 -37.93 -5.34 29.98
CA GLU A 234 -37.00 -5.03 31.06
C GLU A 234 -36.21 -3.77 30.67
N ASN A 235 -36.53 -2.66 31.33
CA ASN A 235 -35.89 -1.37 31.08
C ASN A 235 -34.45 -1.41 31.62
N CYS A 236 -33.54 -1.95 30.81
CA CYS A 236 -32.11 -1.83 31.00
C CYS A 236 -31.74 -0.35 31.14
N ASP A 237 -31.40 0.09 32.35
CA ASP A 237 -30.93 1.44 32.57
C ASP A 237 -29.60 1.67 31.83
N GLN A 238 -29.37 2.88 31.32
CA GLN A 238 -28.16 3.20 30.55
C GLN A 238 -26.89 2.98 31.37
N SER A 239 -26.96 3.06 32.71
CA SER A 239 -25.87 2.73 33.63
C SER A 239 -25.43 1.25 33.58
N GLN A 240 -26.34 0.34 33.20
CA GLN A 240 -26.11 -1.11 33.16
C GLN A 240 -25.65 -1.61 31.78
N ASN A 241 -25.63 -0.74 30.76
CA ASN A 241 -25.16 -1.05 29.41
C ASN A 241 -23.91 -0.22 29.08
N MET A 242 -22.83 -0.47 29.82
CA MET A 242 -21.56 0.27 29.78
C MET A 242 -20.39 -0.56 29.22
N GLY A 243 -20.56 -1.87 29.03
CA GLY A 243 -19.52 -2.78 28.54
C GLY A 243 -18.93 -2.40 27.19
N TRP A 244 -19.69 -1.72 26.33
CA TRP A 244 -19.18 -1.20 25.06
C TRP A 244 -18.20 -0.03 25.25
N LYS A 245 -18.45 0.88 26.21
CA LYS A 245 -17.52 1.95 26.57
C LYS A 245 -16.26 1.38 27.20
N TYR A 246 -16.39 0.40 28.09
CA TYR A 246 -15.24 -0.29 28.68
C TYR A 246 -14.40 -1.02 27.64
N LEU A 247 -15.00 -1.68 26.64
CA LEU A 247 -14.24 -2.29 25.54
C LEU A 247 -13.43 -1.23 24.77
N LEU A 248 -14.07 -0.14 24.33
CA LEU A 248 -13.38 0.95 23.63
C LEU A 248 -12.20 1.51 24.46
N PHE A 249 -12.40 1.69 25.78
CA PHE A 249 -11.37 2.17 26.69
C PHE A 249 -10.20 1.17 26.85
N THR A 250 -10.48 -0.13 27.01
CA THR A 250 -9.45 -1.17 27.10
C THR A 250 -8.64 -1.28 25.80
N LEU A 251 -9.30 -1.22 24.64
CA LEU A 251 -8.62 -1.24 23.34
C LEU A 251 -7.81 0.04 23.08
N ALA A 252 -8.24 1.19 23.62
CA ALA A 252 -7.46 2.43 23.58
C ALA A 252 -6.19 2.36 24.44
N ILE A 253 -6.27 1.81 25.66
CA ILE A 253 -5.08 1.54 26.50
C ILE A 253 -4.15 0.55 25.79
N LEU A 254 -4.69 -0.51 25.19
CA LEU A 254 -3.92 -1.51 24.44
C LEU A 254 -3.21 -0.90 23.22
N THR A 255 -3.87 0.01 22.50
CA THR A 255 -3.26 0.78 21.40
C THR A 255 -2.17 1.73 21.93
N LEU A 256 -2.39 2.37 23.08
CA LEU A 256 -1.39 3.24 23.73
C LEU A 256 -0.15 2.44 24.15
N LEU A 257 -0.31 1.20 24.61
CA LEU A 257 0.79 0.28 24.91
C LEU A 257 1.57 -0.12 23.65
N MET A 258 0.91 -0.28 22.50
CA MET A 258 1.60 -0.51 21.22
C MET A 258 2.36 0.74 20.76
N PHE A 259 1.82 1.94 20.99
CA PHE A 259 2.50 3.20 20.73
C PHE A 259 3.73 3.39 21.64
N THR A 260 3.62 3.15 22.96
CA THR A 260 4.80 3.22 23.84
C THR A 260 5.83 2.15 23.51
N ALA A 261 5.41 0.95 23.07
CA ALA A 261 6.31 -0.07 22.56
C ALA A 261 7.09 0.40 21.31
N ARG A 262 6.43 1.06 20.33
CA ARG A 262 7.08 1.70 19.16
C ARG A 262 8.15 2.72 19.57
N MET A 263 7.91 3.48 20.64
CA MET A 263 8.81 4.55 21.10
C MET A 263 9.94 4.08 22.04
N VAL A 264 9.74 2.99 22.78
CA VAL A 264 10.68 2.53 23.83
C VAL A 264 11.61 1.42 23.35
N PHE A 265 11.11 0.42 22.61
CA PHE A 265 11.93 -0.74 22.23
C PHE A 265 12.80 -0.50 20.99
N PHE A 266 12.53 0.54 20.20
CA PHE A 266 13.19 0.76 18.93
C PHE A 266 13.26 2.25 18.58
N ARG A 267 14.43 2.75 18.17
CA ARG A 267 14.53 4.06 17.53
C ARG A 267 14.53 3.87 16.02
N LEU A 268 13.36 4.05 15.44
CA LEU A 268 13.17 4.11 13.99
C LEU A 268 13.97 5.28 13.41
N HIS A 269 14.83 5.00 12.43
CA HIS A 269 15.50 6.01 11.62
C HIS A 269 14.64 6.39 10.41
N GLU A 270 14.86 7.59 9.87
CA GLU A 270 14.01 8.11 8.79
C GLU A 270 14.36 7.42 7.49
N SER A 271 13.33 7.16 6.67
CA SER A 271 13.44 6.36 5.45
C SER A 271 14.54 6.91 4.54
N PRO A 272 15.56 6.10 4.17
CA PRO A 272 16.60 6.54 3.23
C PRO A 272 16.00 7.04 1.90
N ARG A 273 14.94 6.38 1.41
CA ARG A 273 14.25 6.78 0.17
C ARG A 273 13.52 8.11 0.30
N TYR A 274 12.86 8.35 1.43
CA TYR A 274 12.28 9.65 1.74
C TYR A 274 13.35 10.75 1.80
N LEU A 275 14.47 10.48 2.49
CA LEU A 275 15.57 11.45 2.64
C LEU A 275 16.22 11.81 1.29
N VAL A 276 16.41 10.84 0.37
CA VAL A 276 16.87 11.11 -1.00
C VAL A 276 15.87 11.98 -1.76
N HIS A 277 14.58 11.61 -1.80
CA HIS A 277 13.55 12.40 -2.49
C HIS A 277 13.33 13.79 -1.87
N ALA A 278 13.59 13.96 -0.57
CA ALA A 278 13.57 15.24 0.14
C ALA A 278 14.84 16.10 -0.09
N GLY A 279 15.79 15.66 -0.94
CA GLY A 279 17.01 16.39 -1.25
C GLY A 279 18.07 16.35 -0.16
N ARG A 280 18.05 15.33 0.72
CA ARG A 280 18.92 15.19 1.90
C ARG A 280 19.77 13.89 1.84
N PRO A 281 20.61 13.68 0.80
CA PRO A 281 21.35 12.43 0.63
C PRO A 281 22.35 12.16 1.77
N TYR A 282 22.96 13.19 2.37
CA TYR A 282 23.86 13.03 3.51
C TYR A 282 23.17 12.46 4.76
N ASP A 283 21.90 12.80 4.99
CA ASP A 283 21.12 12.19 6.06
C ASP A 283 20.72 10.74 5.70
N ALA A 284 20.49 10.44 4.42
CA ALA A 284 20.20 9.09 3.95
C ALA A 284 21.40 8.15 4.14
N ILE A 285 22.62 8.56 3.77
CA ILE A 285 23.88 7.84 4.07
C ILE A 285 23.95 7.51 5.56
N LYS A 286 23.78 8.53 6.41
CA LYS A 286 23.83 8.36 7.87
C LYS A 286 22.76 7.40 8.39
N SER A 287 21.55 7.42 7.81
CA SER A 287 20.48 6.47 8.12
C SER A 287 20.90 5.03 7.76
N LEU A 288 21.45 4.82 6.55
CA LEU A 288 21.94 3.53 6.07
C LEU A 288 23.10 2.99 6.92
N GLU A 289 24.09 3.81 7.29
CA GLU A 289 25.15 3.42 8.23
C GLU A 289 24.59 2.95 9.58
N MET A 290 23.62 3.68 10.14
CA MET A 290 23.01 3.34 11.44
C MET A 290 22.17 2.06 11.37
N ILE A 291 21.48 1.81 10.25
CA ILE A 291 20.76 0.56 9.98
C ILE A 291 21.75 -0.61 9.84
N SER A 292 22.83 -0.43 9.07
CA SER A 292 23.89 -1.43 8.93
C SER A 292 24.52 -1.79 10.29
N ARG A 293 24.89 -0.79 11.09
CA ARG A 293 25.44 -1.01 12.45
C ARG A 293 24.46 -1.73 13.37
N PHE A 294 23.16 -1.45 13.30
CA PHE A 294 22.14 -2.18 14.06
C PHE A 294 22.02 -3.64 13.61
N ASN A 295 22.28 -3.92 12.33
CA ASN A 295 22.33 -5.28 11.78
C ASN A 295 23.66 -6.01 12.07
N GLY A 296 24.67 -5.34 12.64
CA GLY A 296 25.97 -5.92 12.97
C GLY A 296 27.02 -5.82 11.87
N SER A 297 26.81 -5.00 10.84
CA SER A 297 27.76 -4.73 9.76
C SER A 297 28.18 -3.26 9.73
N ASP A 298 29.47 -2.96 9.62
CA ASP A 298 29.98 -1.61 9.31
C ASP A 298 30.20 -1.49 7.80
N LEU A 299 29.12 -1.19 7.06
CA LEU A 299 29.19 -0.82 5.65
C LEU A 299 29.44 0.70 5.54
N CYS A 300 30.56 1.09 4.94
CA CYS A 300 30.74 2.47 4.47
C CYS A 300 29.85 2.68 3.24
N VAL A 301 29.10 3.79 3.22
CA VAL A 301 28.18 4.15 2.13
C VAL A 301 28.56 5.53 1.62
N GLU A 302 28.84 5.67 0.34
CA GLU A 302 29.29 6.94 -0.25
C GLU A 302 28.13 7.72 -0.90
N LEU A 303 28.42 8.88 -1.49
CA LEU A 303 27.38 9.76 -2.04
C LEU A 303 26.69 9.18 -3.28
N ASP A 304 27.42 8.39 -4.06
CA ASP A 304 26.93 7.85 -5.33
C ASP A 304 26.17 6.52 -5.14
N ASP A 305 26.39 5.80 -4.03
CA ASP A 305 25.53 4.69 -3.53
C ASP A 305 24.08 5.12 -3.22
N VAL A 306 23.82 6.44 -3.21
CA VAL A 306 22.59 7.08 -2.71
C VAL A 306 21.99 8.06 -3.74
N ARG A 307 22.69 8.35 -4.85
CA ARG A 307 22.23 9.27 -5.90
C ARG A 307 21.41 8.55 -6.97
N ASP A 308 20.10 8.65 -6.85
CA ASP A 308 19.16 8.32 -7.94
C ASP A 308 19.35 9.30 -9.11
N HIS A 309 20.23 8.97 -10.07
CA HIS A 309 20.56 9.80 -11.25
C HIS A 309 19.40 9.91 -12.26
N LEU A 310 18.42 10.77 -11.97
CA LEU A 310 17.37 11.17 -12.91
C LEU A 310 17.81 12.32 -13.83
N HIS A 311 18.89 12.10 -14.58
CA HIS A 311 19.30 12.92 -15.72
C HIS A 311 19.58 12.01 -16.92
N PRO A 312 18.90 12.17 -18.08
CA PRO A 312 19.31 11.50 -19.30
C PRO A 312 20.67 12.05 -19.77
N HIS A 313 21.48 11.21 -20.41
CA HIS A 313 22.85 11.55 -20.85
C HIS A 313 22.89 12.84 -21.69
N GLN A 314 23.43 13.93 -21.12
CA GLN A 314 23.81 15.15 -21.86
C GLN A 314 25.11 15.79 -21.35
N ASP A 315 25.50 15.59 -20.09
CA ASP A 315 26.68 16.25 -19.50
C ASP A 315 28.03 15.50 -19.73
N ALA A 316 27.98 14.25 -20.21
CA ALA A 316 29.19 13.46 -20.48
C ALA A 316 29.96 13.96 -21.72
N ASP A 317 29.25 14.23 -22.82
CA ASP A 317 29.84 14.70 -24.08
C ASP A 317 30.45 16.10 -23.97
N ALA A 318 29.91 16.94 -23.08
CA ALA A 318 30.36 18.31 -22.85
C ALA A 318 31.83 18.39 -22.38
N HIS A 319 32.32 17.39 -21.65
CA HIS A 319 33.71 17.32 -21.22
C HIS A 319 34.63 16.59 -22.22
N ALA A 320 34.12 15.62 -22.98
CA ALA A 320 34.89 14.94 -24.03
C ALA A 320 35.26 15.89 -25.20
N GLN A 321 34.38 16.84 -25.54
CA GLN A 321 34.60 17.76 -26.65
C GLN A 321 35.57 18.92 -26.36
N GLN A 322 35.95 19.16 -25.09
CA GLN A 322 36.91 20.23 -24.76
C GLN A 322 38.39 19.80 -24.77
N GLN A 323 38.70 18.50 -24.83
CA GLN A 323 40.09 18.01 -24.93
C GLN A 323 40.53 17.67 -26.36
N THR A 324 39.60 17.57 -27.31
CA THR A 324 39.86 17.15 -28.70
C THR A 324 39.98 18.31 -29.69
N SER A 325 39.60 19.53 -29.32
CA SER A 325 39.64 20.73 -30.19
C SER A 325 40.93 21.57 -30.04
N GLY A 326 42.08 20.93 -29.80
CA GLY A 326 43.35 21.60 -29.47
C GLY A 326 44.55 21.27 -30.38
N LEU A 327 44.36 20.41 -31.39
CA LEU A 327 45.43 19.88 -32.24
C LEU A 327 45.08 20.02 -33.73
N ASP A 328 45.24 21.23 -34.28
CA ASP A 328 45.80 21.47 -35.63
C ASP A 328 45.77 22.96 -36.01
N GLN A 329 46.93 23.65 -35.93
CA GLN A 329 47.35 24.61 -36.98
C GLN A 329 48.77 25.18 -36.80
N ALA A 330 49.43 25.36 -37.96
CA ALA A 330 50.62 26.19 -38.23
C ALA A 330 52.00 25.74 -37.68
N GLN A 331 53.05 26.12 -38.41
CA GLN A 331 54.43 25.65 -38.25
C GLN A 331 55.46 26.79 -38.19
N LEU A 332 56.69 26.44 -37.77
CA LEU A 332 58.00 27.02 -38.14
C LEU A 332 58.50 28.35 -37.50
N SER A 333 59.31 28.17 -36.45
CA SER A 333 60.71 28.67 -36.33
C SER A 333 60.98 30.16 -35.95
N PRO A 334 62.20 30.49 -35.45
CA PRO A 334 62.98 29.80 -34.40
C PRO A 334 63.60 30.77 -33.35
N THR A 335 64.35 30.23 -32.36
CA THR A 335 65.13 30.93 -31.29
C THR A 335 64.30 31.71 -30.25
N ASP A 336 64.75 31.94 -29.02
CA ASP A 336 66.02 31.59 -28.35
C ASP A 336 65.76 31.07 -26.91
N GLY A 337 66.77 30.52 -26.24
CA GLY A 337 66.59 29.71 -25.02
C GLY A 337 66.74 30.45 -23.66
N THR A 338 66.09 29.93 -22.62
CA THR A 338 66.60 29.94 -21.22
C THR A 338 65.84 28.94 -20.33
N GLU A 339 66.50 28.49 -19.26
CA GLU A 339 65.92 27.62 -18.23
C GLU A 339 65.00 28.40 -17.27
N TYR A 340 64.11 27.73 -16.53
CA TYR A 340 64.24 27.64 -15.06
C TYR A 340 63.37 26.54 -14.43
N GLN A 341 63.69 26.17 -13.18
CA GLN A 341 63.17 25.00 -12.48
C GLN A 341 61.88 25.23 -11.67
N ALA A 342 61.22 24.13 -11.33
CA ALA A 342 60.00 24.06 -10.52
C ALA A 342 60.15 24.54 -9.07
N SER A 343 59.03 24.96 -8.45
CA SER A 343 58.75 24.65 -7.03
C SER A 343 57.28 24.90 -6.65
N ARG A 344 56.74 24.03 -5.78
CA ARG A 344 55.61 24.32 -4.87
C ARG A 344 56.20 24.59 -3.47
N PRO A 345 55.55 25.42 -2.64
CA PRO A 345 55.19 24.87 -1.31
C PRO A 345 53.84 25.35 -0.71
N ARG A 346 53.42 24.66 0.35
CA ARG A 346 52.46 25.07 1.41
C ARG A 346 53.02 26.30 2.19
N ALA A 347 52.27 27.12 2.95
CA ALA A 347 50.83 27.46 3.07
C ALA A 347 50.74 28.89 3.72
N THR A 348 50.02 29.33 4.78
CA THR A 348 49.15 28.72 5.83
C THR A 348 48.40 29.83 6.63
N SER A 349 47.31 29.48 7.34
CA SER A 349 46.81 30.10 8.61
C SER A 349 45.90 31.36 8.59
N ARG A 350 44.76 31.27 9.33
CA ARG A 350 44.18 32.23 10.34
C ARG A 350 43.86 33.72 9.98
N THR A 351 42.85 34.42 10.55
CA THR A 351 41.54 34.13 11.23
C THR A 351 40.79 35.46 11.55
N ILE A 352 39.50 35.39 11.91
CA ILE A 352 38.71 36.35 12.76
C ILE A 352 38.04 37.58 12.09
N PHE A 353 36.92 37.99 12.74
CA PHE A 353 35.97 39.08 12.45
C PHE A 353 36.56 40.51 12.53
N ASP A 354 35.87 41.47 11.91
CA ASP A 354 35.37 42.66 12.65
C ASP A 354 34.09 43.26 11.98
N ALA A 355 33.30 44.07 12.71
CA ALA A 355 32.15 44.85 12.21
C ALA A 355 31.68 45.92 13.21
N THR A 356 31.52 47.20 12.82
CA THR A 356 30.77 48.22 13.62
C THR A 356 30.46 49.56 12.87
N MET A 357 29.23 50.11 13.05
CA MET A 357 28.86 51.56 13.06
C MET A 357 29.08 52.39 11.74
N ILE A 358 28.72 53.68 11.51
CA ILE A 358 27.75 54.74 11.95
C ILE A 358 27.80 55.87 10.85
N GLN A 359 26.83 56.77 10.54
CA GLN A 359 25.35 56.92 10.66
C GLN A 359 24.93 58.15 9.78
N ASP A 360 23.65 58.56 9.81
CA ASP A 360 23.03 59.83 9.33
C ASP A 360 22.97 60.10 7.79
N GLY A 361 21.92 60.75 7.23
CA GLY A 361 20.60 61.09 7.79
C GLY A 361 19.74 62.09 6.96
N ARG A 362 18.45 61.76 6.75
CA ARG A 362 17.29 62.62 6.32
C ARG A 362 17.03 62.89 4.81
N THR A 363 15.78 63.29 4.53
CA THR A 363 15.03 63.51 3.25
C THR A 363 13.91 64.55 3.50
N PRO A 364 12.95 64.91 2.58
CA PRO A 364 12.83 64.88 1.09
C PRO A 364 12.72 66.36 0.56
N PRO A 365 11.84 66.87 -0.36
CA PRO A 365 11.00 66.32 -1.46
C PRO A 365 11.00 67.12 -2.83
N ASP A 366 10.20 66.64 -3.79
CA ASP A 366 9.40 67.26 -4.90
C ASP A 366 9.72 68.62 -5.57
N VAL A 367 9.56 68.68 -6.93
CA VAL A 367 8.55 69.50 -7.68
C VAL A 367 8.76 69.54 -9.22
N LEU A 368 7.74 69.05 -9.96
CA LEU A 368 7.17 69.46 -11.28
C LEU A 368 7.95 69.74 -12.61
N LEU A 369 7.30 69.24 -13.69
CA LEU A 369 6.97 69.86 -15.00
C LEU A 369 7.95 69.92 -16.21
N SER A 370 7.62 69.05 -17.18
CA SER A 370 7.36 69.35 -18.60
C SER A 370 8.44 69.85 -19.58
N ARG A 371 8.46 69.22 -20.76
CA ARG A 371 8.50 69.94 -22.05
C ARG A 371 7.79 69.11 -23.12
N ALA A 372 7.13 69.78 -24.08
CA ALA A 372 6.40 69.14 -25.18
C ALA A 372 6.80 69.73 -26.53
N SER A 373 6.76 68.90 -27.58
CA SER A 373 6.76 69.30 -28.99
C SER A 373 6.20 68.16 -29.84
N SER A 374 5.43 68.48 -30.88
CA SER A 374 4.67 67.57 -31.73
C SER A 374 5.05 67.71 -33.22
N ALA A 375 4.41 66.93 -34.10
CA ALA A 375 4.47 66.97 -35.57
C ALA A 375 5.77 66.37 -36.21
N GLU A 376 5.78 65.85 -37.45
CA GLU A 376 4.71 65.39 -38.36
C GLU A 376 5.27 64.51 -39.50
N SER A 377 4.46 63.60 -40.07
CA SER A 377 4.67 62.91 -41.37
C SER A 377 5.94 62.04 -41.53
N GLY A 378 6.09 61.19 -42.57
CA GLY A 378 5.15 60.71 -43.58
C GLY A 378 5.87 59.99 -44.75
N GLY A 379 5.24 58.95 -45.33
CA GLY A 379 5.78 58.20 -46.49
C GLY A 379 6.75 57.05 -46.14
N GLY A 380 6.88 56.06 -47.02
CA GLY A 380 7.75 54.89 -46.82
C GLY A 380 7.75 53.91 -48.00
N GLN A 381 8.60 52.87 -47.94
CA GLN A 381 8.73 51.80 -48.93
C GLN A 381 9.22 50.47 -48.28
N ARG A 382 8.99 49.34 -48.97
CA ARG A 382 9.48 47.97 -48.69
C ARG A 382 10.41 47.53 -49.86
N PRO A 383 11.12 46.38 -49.84
CA PRO A 383 11.37 45.36 -48.79
C PRO A 383 12.89 45.28 -48.44
N PRO A 384 13.46 44.20 -47.82
CA PRO A 384 13.81 42.97 -48.57
C PRO A 384 13.88 41.60 -47.81
N LEU A 385 13.86 40.53 -48.63
CA LEU A 385 14.50 39.18 -48.49
C LEU A 385 14.19 38.20 -47.33
N MET A 386 14.72 36.98 -47.52
CA MET A 386 14.34 35.66 -46.96
C MET A 386 15.61 34.77 -46.79
N THR A 387 15.45 33.46 -46.53
CA THR A 387 16.47 32.37 -46.42
C THR A 387 17.36 32.41 -45.17
N ALA A 388 17.72 31.29 -44.51
CA ALA A 388 17.38 29.85 -44.63
C ALA A 388 17.38 29.22 -43.19
N TYR A 389 16.78 28.08 -42.80
CA TYR A 389 16.77 26.69 -43.33
C TYR A 389 18.19 26.08 -43.48
N ALA A 390 18.49 24.85 -43.04
CA ALA A 390 17.64 23.75 -42.55
C ALA A 390 18.39 22.78 -41.60
N ALA A 391 17.75 21.64 -41.28
CA ALA A 391 18.20 20.52 -40.42
C ALA A 391 18.20 20.83 -38.90
N THR A 392 17.89 19.91 -37.98
CA THR A 392 17.24 18.56 -38.05
C THR A 392 16.59 18.27 -36.68
N GLY A 393 15.62 17.36 -36.51
CA GLY A 393 14.99 16.50 -37.53
C GLY A 393 13.91 15.51 -37.04
N GLU A 394 13.38 15.65 -35.81
CA GLU A 394 12.44 14.68 -35.22
C GLU A 394 11.09 14.59 -35.95
N THR A 395 10.48 13.41 -35.97
CA THR A 395 9.23 13.11 -36.66
C THR A 395 7.98 13.36 -35.78
N PRO A 396 7.09 14.31 -36.13
CA PRO A 396 5.84 14.49 -35.41
C PRO A 396 4.81 13.42 -35.81
N ALA A 397 4.59 12.43 -34.94
CA ALA A 397 3.52 11.46 -35.11
C ALA A 397 2.14 12.16 -35.11
N LEU A 398 1.25 11.76 -36.02
CA LEU A 398 -0.06 12.38 -36.25
C LEU A 398 -1.04 12.08 -35.09
N VAL A 399 -1.10 12.98 -34.10
CA VAL A 399 -2.17 13.00 -33.09
C VAL A 399 -3.44 13.58 -33.73
N ASP A 400 -4.44 12.73 -34.00
CA ASP A 400 -5.69 13.14 -34.64
C ASP A 400 -6.51 14.07 -33.73
N ARG A 401 -6.56 15.35 -34.12
CA ARG A 401 -7.07 16.46 -33.31
C ARG A 401 -8.60 16.60 -33.39
N ARG A 402 -9.35 15.49 -33.34
CA ARG A 402 -10.81 15.46 -33.57
C ARG A 402 -11.61 14.63 -32.54
N ARG A 403 -11.72 15.14 -31.30
CA ARG A 403 -12.94 15.12 -30.43
C ARG A 403 -12.67 15.64 -28.99
N ALA A 404 -12.09 16.83 -28.85
CA ALA A 404 -12.16 17.57 -27.58
C ALA A 404 -13.64 17.89 -27.30
N SER A 405 -14.15 17.51 -26.13
CA SER A 405 -15.59 17.59 -25.84
C SER A 405 -16.00 18.99 -25.38
N VAL A 406 -17.17 19.45 -25.83
CA VAL A 406 -17.75 20.77 -25.47
C VAL A 406 -17.93 20.95 -23.94
N TYR A 407 -17.89 19.86 -23.17
CA TYR A 407 -17.89 19.88 -21.70
C TYR A 407 -16.61 20.45 -21.06
N GLU A 408 -15.43 20.27 -21.68
CA GLU A 408 -14.14 20.65 -21.06
C GLU A 408 -14.06 22.15 -20.77
N GLN A 409 -14.62 22.98 -21.66
CA GLN A 409 -14.41 24.42 -21.64
C GLN A 409 -15.21 25.14 -20.54
N LYS A 410 -16.33 24.58 -20.07
CA LYS A 410 -17.21 25.22 -19.06
C LYS A 410 -16.81 24.94 -17.61
N LEU A 411 -16.16 23.82 -17.32
CA LEU A 411 -15.68 23.52 -15.95
C LEU A 411 -14.39 24.29 -15.60
N CYS A 412 -13.67 24.82 -16.60
CA CYS A 412 -12.35 25.45 -16.47
C CYS A 412 -12.29 26.77 -15.65
N TRP A 413 -13.42 27.38 -15.28
CA TRP A 413 -13.45 28.79 -14.83
C TRP A 413 -13.74 29.04 -13.34
N SER A 414 -14.07 28.03 -12.53
CA SER A 414 -14.41 28.21 -11.10
C SER A 414 -13.33 27.76 -10.09
N LEU A 415 -12.25 27.13 -10.55
CA LEU A 415 -11.26 26.46 -9.68
C LEU A 415 -9.97 27.28 -9.47
N PRO A 416 -9.46 27.42 -8.24
CA PRO A 416 -8.20 28.13 -7.96
C PRO A 416 -6.99 27.55 -8.70
N ARG A 417 -6.07 28.43 -9.13
CA ARG A 417 -4.87 28.04 -9.91
C ARG A 417 -3.97 27.01 -9.21
N TRP A 418 -3.92 27.03 -7.88
CA TRP A 418 -3.12 26.08 -7.08
C TRP A 418 -3.71 24.67 -7.05
N LEU A 419 -5.04 24.54 -7.03
CA LEU A 419 -5.74 23.27 -7.13
C LEU A 419 -5.74 22.74 -8.58
N ARG A 420 -5.82 23.64 -9.56
CA ARG A 420 -5.94 23.31 -10.98
C ARG A 420 -4.80 22.42 -11.50
N LYS A 421 -3.53 22.76 -11.24
CA LYS A 421 -2.38 21.98 -11.76
C LYS A 421 -2.37 20.51 -11.29
N PRO A 422 -2.40 20.18 -9.98
CA PRO A 422 -2.43 18.80 -9.53
C PRO A 422 -3.72 18.06 -9.93
N LEU A 423 -4.86 18.75 -10.00
CA LEU A 423 -6.11 18.14 -10.45
C LEU A 423 -6.03 17.61 -11.89
N TRP A 424 -5.47 18.39 -12.83
CA TRP A 424 -5.24 17.92 -14.21
C TRP A 424 -4.23 16.77 -14.23
N ALA A 425 -3.08 16.89 -13.57
CA ALA A 425 -2.06 15.83 -13.55
C ALA A 425 -2.53 14.52 -12.88
N TRP A 426 -3.56 14.57 -12.03
CA TRP A 426 -4.29 13.40 -11.53
C TRP A 426 -5.29 12.87 -12.57
N LEU A 427 -6.10 13.75 -13.15
CA LEU A 427 -7.14 13.42 -14.12
C LEU A 427 -6.57 12.81 -15.41
N ASP A 428 -5.40 13.27 -15.87
CA ASP A 428 -4.65 12.69 -16.99
C ASP A 428 -4.25 11.23 -16.70
N ARG A 429 -3.82 10.92 -15.46
CA ARG A 429 -3.52 9.53 -15.04
C ARG A 429 -4.79 8.69 -14.95
N VAL A 430 -5.91 9.26 -14.50
CA VAL A 430 -7.21 8.57 -14.50
C VAL A 430 -7.65 8.24 -15.94
N MET A 431 -7.49 9.18 -16.88
CA MET A 431 -7.74 8.95 -18.30
C MET A 431 -6.82 7.87 -18.89
N MET A 432 -5.54 7.84 -18.53
CA MET A 432 -4.61 6.78 -18.94
C MET A 432 -5.05 5.38 -18.45
N VAL A 433 -5.57 5.28 -17.22
CA VAL A 433 -6.12 4.03 -16.65
C VAL A 433 -7.46 3.63 -17.29
N LEU A 434 -8.17 4.58 -17.90
CA LEU A 434 -9.42 4.40 -18.67
C LEU A 434 -9.22 4.37 -20.20
N SER A 435 -7.98 4.27 -20.66
CA SER A 435 -7.64 4.06 -22.07
C SER A 435 -8.24 2.74 -22.60
N PRO A 436 -8.53 2.61 -23.92
CA PRO A 436 -9.23 1.44 -24.47
C PRO A 436 -8.50 0.11 -24.26
N GLU A 437 -7.18 0.14 -24.06
CA GLU A 437 -6.36 -1.02 -23.66
C GLU A 437 -6.73 -1.53 -22.26
N TRP A 438 -6.82 -0.61 -21.29
CA TRP A 438 -6.93 -0.96 -19.87
C TRP A 438 -8.37 -0.90 -19.34
N VAL A 439 -9.29 -0.18 -20.00
CA VAL A 439 -10.62 0.15 -19.48
C VAL A 439 -11.44 -1.07 -19.03
N ARG A 440 -11.43 -2.18 -19.78
CA ARG A 440 -12.14 -3.42 -19.38
C ARG A 440 -11.58 -3.98 -18.08
N THR A 441 -10.26 -4.08 -17.99
CA THR A 441 -9.52 -4.61 -16.84
C THR A 441 -9.70 -3.71 -15.62
N THR A 442 -9.53 -2.40 -15.80
CA THR A 442 -9.80 -1.36 -14.79
C THR A 442 -11.21 -1.47 -14.23
N VAL A 443 -12.24 -1.46 -15.07
CA VAL A 443 -13.64 -1.47 -14.63
C VAL A 443 -14.00 -2.78 -13.91
N LEU A 444 -13.51 -3.94 -14.38
CA LEU A 444 -13.76 -5.22 -13.71
C LEU A 444 -13.07 -5.32 -12.35
N VAL A 445 -11.82 -4.85 -12.22
CA VAL A 445 -11.12 -4.77 -10.92
C VAL A 445 -11.85 -3.81 -9.98
N TRP A 446 -12.19 -2.61 -10.44
CA TRP A 446 -12.91 -1.62 -9.63
C TRP A 446 -14.29 -2.11 -9.17
N ALA A 447 -15.03 -2.81 -10.04
CA ALA A 447 -16.28 -3.46 -9.67
C ALA A 447 -16.07 -4.58 -8.64
N ALA A 448 -15.04 -5.42 -8.80
CA ALA A 448 -14.72 -6.50 -7.86
C ALA A 448 -14.36 -5.94 -6.47
N TRP A 449 -13.45 -4.96 -6.36
CA TRP A 449 -13.08 -4.34 -5.09
C TRP A 449 -14.26 -3.67 -4.38
N TRP A 450 -15.14 -2.98 -5.12
CA TRP A 450 -16.35 -2.39 -4.56
C TRP A 450 -17.34 -3.45 -4.08
N ALA A 451 -17.63 -4.46 -4.90
CA ALA A 451 -18.60 -5.51 -4.61
C ALA A 451 -18.14 -6.43 -3.46
N MET A 452 -16.89 -6.89 -3.46
CA MET A 452 -16.32 -7.71 -2.39
C MET A 452 -16.33 -6.95 -1.05
N SER A 453 -16.01 -5.64 -1.08
CA SER A 453 -16.11 -4.81 0.12
C SER A 453 -17.54 -4.67 0.62
N LEU A 454 -18.49 -4.35 -0.27
CA LEU A 454 -19.90 -4.19 0.06
C LEU A 454 -20.47 -5.47 0.69
N ALA A 455 -20.23 -6.64 0.07
CA ALA A 455 -20.72 -7.92 0.57
C ALA A 455 -20.05 -8.34 1.89
N TYR A 456 -18.72 -8.26 1.98
CA TYR A 456 -17.99 -8.66 3.17
C TYR A 456 -18.33 -7.78 4.39
N THR A 457 -18.38 -6.47 4.21
CA THR A 457 -18.68 -5.55 5.32
C THR A 457 -20.16 -5.61 5.73
N MET A 458 -21.09 -5.79 4.79
CA MET A 458 -22.51 -5.97 5.11
C MET A 458 -22.76 -7.23 5.95
N PHE A 459 -22.05 -8.32 5.67
CA PHE A 459 -22.07 -9.52 6.51
C PHE A 459 -21.36 -9.28 7.87
N ASN A 460 -20.08 -8.90 7.87
CA ASN A 460 -19.25 -8.88 9.07
C ASN A 460 -19.72 -7.85 10.12
N VAL A 461 -20.20 -6.67 9.69
CA VAL A 461 -20.65 -5.61 10.62
C VAL A 461 -21.89 -6.03 11.41
N PHE A 462 -22.79 -6.80 10.80
CA PHE A 462 -24.02 -7.25 11.45
C PHE A 462 -23.96 -8.68 12.00
N LEU A 463 -22.85 -9.42 11.78
CA LEU A 463 -22.68 -10.79 12.26
C LEU A 463 -22.98 -10.97 13.76
N PRO A 464 -22.53 -10.11 14.69
CA PRO A 464 -22.92 -10.23 16.11
C PRO A 464 -24.44 -10.11 16.31
N THR A 465 -25.09 -9.13 15.67
CA THR A 465 -26.56 -8.94 15.72
C THR A 465 -27.33 -10.14 15.16
N LEU A 466 -26.79 -10.79 14.13
CA LEU A 466 -27.39 -11.99 13.50
C LEU A 466 -27.23 -13.24 14.39
N LEU A 467 -26.09 -13.38 15.07
CA LEU A 467 -25.83 -14.47 16.02
C LEU A 467 -26.65 -14.32 17.31
N GLU A 468 -26.75 -13.11 17.87
CA GLU A 468 -27.50 -12.83 19.11
C GLU A 468 -28.99 -13.15 18.98
N LYS A 469 -29.58 -12.87 17.80
CA LYS A 469 -31.01 -13.06 17.51
C LYS A 469 -31.34 -14.46 16.96
N GLY A 470 -30.32 -15.25 16.61
CA GLY A 470 -30.45 -16.62 16.08
C GLY A 470 -31.10 -16.71 14.69
N THR A 471 -30.76 -17.73 13.90
CA THR A 471 -31.29 -17.89 12.53
C THR A 471 -32.74 -18.39 12.46
N GLY A 472 -33.46 -18.54 13.58
CA GLY A 472 -34.79 -19.17 13.64
C GLY A 472 -35.98 -18.43 13.00
N GLU A 473 -36.30 -17.21 13.46
CA GLU A 473 -37.65 -16.59 13.34
C GLU A 473 -38.09 -16.08 11.96
N GLY A 474 -37.32 -16.26 10.89
CA GLY A 474 -37.57 -15.60 9.60
C GLY A 474 -36.91 -16.28 8.42
N SER A 475 -37.08 -17.60 8.33
CA SER A 475 -36.92 -18.32 7.05
C SER A 475 -38.30 -18.56 6.43
N MET A 476 -38.40 -18.49 5.10
CA MET A 476 -39.67 -18.62 4.36
C MET A 476 -40.29 -20.03 4.43
N ALA A 477 -39.67 -20.96 5.17
CA ALA A 477 -40.22 -22.27 5.53
C ALA A 477 -41.52 -22.20 6.36
N GLY A 478 -41.78 -21.08 7.04
CA GLY A 478 -42.95 -20.88 7.92
C GLY A 478 -44.32 -21.01 7.24
N LEU A 479 -44.41 -21.10 5.91
CA LEU A 479 -45.68 -21.28 5.19
C LEU A 479 -46.18 -22.73 5.11
N ASN A 480 -45.35 -23.75 5.38
CA ASN A 480 -45.70 -25.16 5.06
C ASN A 480 -45.52 -26.17 6.21
N THR A 481 -45.14 -25.75 7.42
CA THR A 481 -45.06 -26.64 8.59
C THR A 481 -45.91 -26.12 9.74
N GLY A 482 -47.12 -26.66 9.90
CA GLY A 482 -47.93 -26.57 11.12
C GLY A 482 -47.35 -27.41 12.27
N GLY A 483 -46.03 -27.34 12.47
CA GLY A 483 -45.35 -28.00 13.58
C GLY A 483 -45.61 -27.26 14.88
N THR A 484 -45.73 -28.01 15.97
CA THR A 484 -45.79 -27.43 17.32
C THR A 484 -44.54 -26.60 17.59
N PRO A 485 -44.64 -25.37 18.13
CA PRO A 485 -43.46 -24.61 18.52
C PRO A 485 -42.68 -25.39 19.58
N ASP A 486 -41.39 -25.65 19.31
CA ASP A 486 -40.54 -26.41 20.23
C ASP A 486 -40.35 -25.60 21.53
N PRO A 487 -40.72 -26.14 22.72
CA PRO A 487 -40.55 -25.44 23.99
C PRO A 487 -39.08 -25.13 24.36
N ARG A 488 -38.10 -25.60 23.59
CA ARG A 488 -36.68 -25.22 23.70
C ARG A 488 -36.26 -24.07 22.78
N ALA A 489 -37.06 -23.70 21.79
CA ALA A 489 -36.74 -22.61 20.85
C ALA A 489 -36.80 -21.21 21.48
N GLY A 490 -37.28 -21.09 22.72
CA GLY A 490 -37.48 -19.83 23.44
C GLY A 490 -36.41 -19.44 24.46
N ILE A 491 -35.26 -20.15 24.54
CA ILE A 491 -34.15 -19.74 25.41
C ILE A 491 -33.28 -18.71 24.65
N PRO A 492 -33.23 -17.43 25.06
CA PRO A 492 -32.38 -16.45 24.39
C PRO A 492 -30.90 -16.84 24.58
N LYS A 493 -30.15 -16.84 23.47
CA LYS A 493 -28.72 -17.20 23.47
C LYS A 493 -27.95 -16.24 24.37
N SER A 494 -27.02 -16.76 25.18
CA SER A 494 -26.30 -15.90 26.11
C SER A 494 -25.35 -14.96 25.36
N LEU A 495 -25.14 -13.76 25.91
CA LEU A 495 -24.21 -12.78 25.37
C LEU A 495 -22.77 -13.34 25.33
N GLU A 496 -22.42 -14.16 26.32
CA GLU A 496 -21.14 -14.89 26.34
C GLU A 496 -21.05 -15.93 25.21
N GLN A 497 -22.08 -16.77 25.01
CA GLN A 497 -22.13 -17.75 23.91
C GLN A 497 -22.02 -17.08 22.54
N THR A 498 -22.63 -15.90 22.37
CA THR A 498 -22.55 -15.16 21.10
C THR A 498 -21.16 -14.57 20.88
N LEU A 499 -20.51 -14.04 21.92
CA LEU A 499 -19.13 -13.56 21.81
C LEU A 499 -18.14 -14.71 21.61
N TRP A 500 -18.39 -15.91 22.16
CA TRP A 500 -17.67 -17.14 21.80
C TRP A 500 -17.82 -17.48 20.32
N ASP A 501 -19.03 -17.38 19.74
CA ASP A 501 -19.24 -17.61 18.30
C ASP A 501 -18.49 -16.56 17.43
N VAL A 502 -18.36 -15.31 17.90
CA VAL A 502 -17.53 -14.28 17.24
C VAL A 502 -16.03 -14.57 17.39
N VAL A 503 -15.57 -15.04 18.56
CA VAL A 503 -14.18 -15.51 18.73
C VAL A 503 -13.87 -16.66 17.76
N ILE A 504 -14.76 -17.66 17.66
CA ILE A 504 -14.63 -18.78 16.72
C ILE A 504 -14.57 -18.28 15.26
N PHE A 505 -15.43 -17.34 14.87
CA PHE A 505 -15.39 -16.70 13.55
C PHE A 505 -14.03 -16.02 13.30
N THR A 506 -13.55 -15.17 14.22
CA THR A 506 -12.28 -14.43 14.01
C THR A 506 -11.06 -15.36 13.95
N ILE A 507 -11.03 -16.44 14.73
CA ILE A 507 -9.96 -17.45 14.68
C ILE A 507 -9.89 -18.15 13.31
N GLY A 508 -11.03 -18.30 12.62
CA GLY A 508 -11.07 -18.83 11.26
C GLY A 508 -10.33 -17.99 10.21
N GLY A 509 -10.13 -16.69 10.45
CA GLY A 509 -9.44 -15.79 9.53
C GLY A 509 -7.92 -16.01 9.50
N CYS A 510 -7.31 -16.36 10.64
CA CYS A 510 -5.86 -16.57 10.76
C CYS A 510 -5.30 -17.64 9.78
N PRO A 511 -5.86 -18.87 9.67
CA PRO A 511 -5.44 -19.81 8.63
C PRO A 511 -5.86 -19.35 7.22
N GLY A 512 -6.94 -18.55 7.10
CA GLY A 512 -7.37 -17.94 5.83
C GLY A 512 -6.33 -17.00 5.22
N ALA A 513 -5.61 -16.22 6.04
CA ALA A 513 -4.51 -15.37 5.57
C ALA A 513 -3.34 -16.20 4.99
N ILE A 514 -2.95 -17.28 5.69
CA ILE A 514 -1.88 -18.20 5.25
C ILE A 514 -2.30 -18.94 3.97
N LEU A 515 -3.55 -19.43 3.93
CA LEU A 515 -4.12 -20.06 2.74
C LEU A 515 -4.20 -19.09 1.55
N GLY A 516 -4.53 -17.83 1.80
CA GLY A 516 -4.54 -16.77 0.80
C GLY A 516 -3.16 -16.51 0.18
N ALA A 517 -2.11 -16.46 1.01
CA ALA A 517 -0.73 -16.36 0.54
C ALA A 517 -0.33 -17.58 -0.32
N TRP A 518 -0.64 -18.80 0.14
CA TRP A 518 -0.39 -20.03 -0.64
C TRP A 518 -1.19 -20.09 -1.94
N LEU A 519 -2.44 -19.62 -1.96
CA LEU A 519 -3.30 -19.56 -3.15
C LEU A 519 -2.76 -18.64 -4.26
N ILE A 520 -1.94 -17.64 -3.92
CA ILE A 520 -1.27 -16.74 -4.87
C ILE A 520 -0.17 -17.47 -5.64
N GLU A 521 0.56 -18.38 -4.98
CA GLU A 521 1.65 -19.19 -5.54
C GLU A 521 1.15 -20.53 -6.12
N SER A 522 -0.07 -20.94 -5.78
CA SER A 522 -0.63 -22.24 -6.20
C SER A 522 -0.79 -22.37 -7.73
N PRO A 523 -0.63 -23.59 -8.29
CA PRO A 523 -0.72 -23.83 -9.74
C PRO A 523 -2.14 -23.71 -10.32
N LEU A 524 -3.12 -23.29 -9.52
CA LEU A 524 -4.51 -23.04 -9.94
C LEU A 524 -4.64 -21.76 -10.78
N GLY A 525 -3.67 -20.84 -10.71
CA GLY A 525 -3.74 -19.53 -11.37
C GLY A 525 -4.52 -18.50 -10.55
N ARG A 526 -4.06 -17.24 -10.56
CA ARG A 526 -4.50 -16.22 -9.59
C ARG A 526 -5.96 -15.81 -9.77
N ARG A 527 -6.43 -15.75 -11.02
CA ARG A 527 -7.85 -15.51 -11.36
C ARG A 527 -8.77 -16.59 -10.79
N TRP A 528 -8.37 -17.86 -10.87
CA TRP A 528 -9.16 -18.98 -10.33
C TRP A 528 -9.09 -19.05 -8.81
N SER A 529 -7.93 -18.78 -8.20
CA SER A 529 -7.80 -18.63 -6.74
C SER A 529 -8.73 -17.54 -6.18
N LEU A 530 -8.80 -16.38 -6.83
CA LEU A 530 -9.69 -15.29 -6.41
C LEU A 530 -11.17 -15.61 -6.67
N ALA A 531 -11.51 -16.10 -7.87
CA ALA A 531 -12.89 -16.47 -8.19
C ALA A 531 -13.40 -17.58 -7.26
N GLY A 532 -12.61 -18.65 -7.08
CA GLY A 532 -12.93 -19.80 -6.24
C GLY A 532 -13.15 -19.42 -4.77
N SER A 533 -12.24 -18.65 -4.17
CA SER A 533 -12.42 -18.15 -2.79
C SER A 533 -13.65 -17.25 -2.64
N THR A 534 -13.97 -16.42 -3.64
CA THR A 534 -15.20 -15.61 -3.67
C THR A 534 -16.46 -16.48 -3.71
N PHE A 535 -16.51 -17.49 -4.60
CA PHE A 535 -17.66 -18.40 -4.71
C PHE A 535 -17.82 -19.31 -3.48
N VAL A 536 -16.71 -19.74 -2.86
CA VAL A 536 -16.73 -20.49 -1.59
C VAL A 536 -17.25 -19.62 -0.45
N THR A 537 -16.89 -18.33 -0.41
CA THR A 537 -17.44 -17.37 0.55
C THR A 537 -18.97 -17.23 0.36
N ALA A 538 -19.42 -17.06 -0.88
CA ALA A 538 -20.85 -17.01 -1.20
C ALA A 538 -21.60 -18.29 -0.78
N LEU A 539 -21.01 -19.47 -1.01
CA LEU A 539 -21.58 -20.76 -0.62
C LEU A 539 -21.72 -20.88 0.91
N PHE A 540 -20.69 -20.53 1.69
CA PHE A 540 -20.79 -20.56 3.15
C PHE A 540 -21.77 -19.51 3.69
N CYS A 541 -21.93 -18.35 3.05
CA CYS A 541 -23.00 -17.39 3.36
C CYS A 541 -24.41 -17.94 3.10
N VAL A 542 -24.62 -18.74 2.04
CA VAL A 542 -25.89 -19.48 1.82
C VAL A 542 -26.10 -20.52 2.91
N LEU A 543 -25.08 -21.30 3.26
CA LEU A 543 -25.17 -22.29 4.33
C LEU A 543 -25.53 -21.63 5.68
N PHE A 544 -24.89 -20.51 6.03
CA PHE A 544 -25.22 -19.72 7.23
C PHE A 544 -26.69 -19.27 7.25
N ALA A 545 -27.23 -18.83 6.11
CA ALA A 545 -28.62 -18.39 6.01
C ALA A 545 -29.66 -19.54 6.01
N MET A 546 -29.27 -20.76 5.65
CA MET A 546 -30.15 -21.94 5.57
C MET A 546 -30.10 -22.83 6.81
N VAL A 547 -29.03 -22.76 7.60
CA VAL A 547 -28.76 -23.68 8.71
C VAL A 547 -29.24 -23.14 10.04
N GLN A 548 -29.91 -24.02 10.80
CA GLN A 548 -30.41 -23.74 12.16
C GLN A 548 -29.65 -24.49 13.27
N ASN A 549 -28.88 -25.53 12.93
CA ASN A 549 -28.08 -26.30 13.89
C ASN A 549 -26.84 -25.51 14.34
N GLU A 550 -26.68 -25.23 15.65
CA GLU A 550 -25.58 -24.43 16.19
C GLU A 550 -24.19 -24.79 15.64
N TRP A 551 -23.86 -26.08 15.64
CA TRP A 551 -22.56 -26.57 15.18
C TRP A 551 -22.32 -26.29 13.69
N ALA A 552 -23.36 -26.40 12.86
CA ALA A 552 -23.26 -26.12 11.44
C ALA A 552 -23.31 -24.61 11.14
N VAL A 553 -23.97 -23.80 11.98
CA VAL A 553 -23.80 -22.33 11.96
C VAL A 553 -22.34 -21.96 12.25
N ARG A 554 -21.74 -22.50 13.33
CA ARG A 554 -20.32 -22.31 13.67
C ARG A 554 -19.36 -22.73 12.54
N ILE A 555 -19.60 -23.90 11.94
CA ILE A 555 -18.80 -24.37 10.79
C ILE A 555 -18.95 -23.42 9.59
N SER A 556 -20.17 -22.93 9.32
CA SER A 556 -20.39 -21.98 8.23
C SER A 556 -19.70 -20.63 8.49
N THR A 557 -19.73 -20.07 9.71
CA THR A 557 -19.03 -18.81 10.01
C THR A 557 -17.52 -18.94 9.92
N VAL A 558 -16.93 -20.04 10.41
CA VAL A 558 -15.50 -20.34 10.19
C VAL A 558 -15.17 -20.45 8.70
N GLY A 559 -16.04 -21.10 7.92
CA GLY A 559 -15.91 -21.20 6.45
C GLY A 559 -15.92 -19.83 5.76
N ILE A 560 -16.87 -18.94 6.12
CA ILE A 560 -16.92 -17.56 5.61
C ILE A 560 -15.63 -16.81 5.98
N SER A 561 -15.20 -16.88 7.24
CA SER A 561 -14.00 -16.17 7.72
C SER A 561 -12.75 -16.59 6.95
N LEU A 562 -12.49 -17.90 6.89
CA LEU A 562 -11.33 -18.48 6.22
C LEU A 562 -11.31 -18.15 4.71
N SER A 563 -12.45 -18.30 4.03
CA SER A 563 -12.54 -18.03 2.59
C SER A 563 -12.52 -16.54 2.24
N ALA A 564 -13.12 -15.68 3.07
CA ALA A 564 -13.09 -14.23 2.87
C ALA A 564 -11.70 -13.64 3.15
N THR A 565 -10.98 -14.09 4.19
CA THR A 565 -9.59 -13.64 4.42
C THR A 565 -8.67 -14.10 3.29
N ALA A 566 -8.85 -15.33 2.78
CA ALA A 566 -8.11 -15.81 1.61
C ALA A 566 -8.44 -14.98 0.34
N MET A 567 -9.72 -14.71 0.07
CA MET A 567 -10.19 -13.85 -1.02
C MET A 567 -9.53 -12.46 -0.98
N TRP A 568 -9.53 -11.82 0.20
CA TRP A 568 -8.86 -10.52 0.38
C TRP A 568 -7.36 -10.61 0.10
N ALA A 569 -6.65 -11.59 0.67
CA ALA A 569 -5.22 -11.74 0.46
C ALA A 569 -4.86 -11.89 -1.04
N VAL A 570 -5.57 -12.77 -1.77
CA VAL A 570 -5.38 -12.93 -3.22
C VAL A 570 -5.72 -11.65 -3.98
N LEU A 571 -6.78 -10.93 -3.60
CA LEU A 571 -7.15 -9.64 -4.23
C LEU A 571 -6.05 -8.58 -4.07
N TYR A 572 -5.53 -8.40 -2.85
CA TYR A 572 -4.45 -7.43 -2.58
C TYR A 572 -3.16 -7.81 -3.33
N GLY A 573 -2.80 -9.10 -3.42
CA GLY A 573 -1.61 -9.56 -4.12
C GLY A 573 -1.71 -9.50 -5.65
N TRP A 574 -2.86 -9.86 -6.24
CA TRP A 574 -3.04 -9.91 -7.70
C TRP A 574 -3.28 -8.53 -8.32
N THR A 575 -4.00 -7.63 -7.65
CA THR A 575 -4.36 -6.31 -8.17
C THR A 575 -3.18 -5.50 -8.72
N PRO A 576 -2.02 -5.34 -8.04
CA PRO A 576 -0.88 -4.61 -8.60
C PRO A 576 -0.23 -5.33 -9.79
N GLU A 577 -0.29 -6.66 -9.87
CA GLU A 577 0.38 -7.41 -10.94
C GLU A 577 -0.36 -7.36 -12.27
N ILE A 578 -1.70 -7.27 -12.25
CA ILE A 578 -2.54 -7.06 -13.43
C ILE A 578 -2.11 -5.80 -14.19
N PHE A 579 -1.81 -4.72 -13.47
CA PHE A 579 -1.53 -3.42 -14.08
C PHE A 579 -0.05 -3.21 -14.40
N GLY A 580 0.21 -2.74 -15.62
CA GLY A 580 1.53 -2.28 -16.05
C GLY A 580 2.04 -1.11 -15.19
N THR A 581 3.35 -0.99 -15.03
CA THR A 581 4.01 -0.05 -14.10
C THR A 581 3.53 1.40 -14.22
N LYS A 582 3.29 1.88 -15.45
CA LYS A 582 2.79 3.25 -15.75
C LYS A 582 1.39 3.53 -15.16
N VAL A 583 0.49 2.55 -15.14
CA VAL A 583 -0.93 2.69 -14.71
C VAL A 583 -1.20 2.17 -13.30
N ARG A 584 -0.37 1.24 -12.81
CA ARG A 584 -0.52 0.51 -11.54
C ARG A 584 -0.92 1.37 -10.35
N GLY A 585 -0.12 2.39 -10.00
CA GLY A 585 -0.35 3.19 -8.79
C GLY A 585 -1.73 3.84 -8.75
N THR A 586 -2.15 4.44 -9.86
CA THR A 586 -3.47 5.07 -9.98
C THR A 586 -4.60 4.05 -10.00
N ALA A 587 -4.45 2.94 -10.72
CA ALA A 587 -5.46 1.88 -10.79
C ALA A 587 -5.70 1.21 -9.42
N CYS A 588 -4.64 0.85 -8.70
CA CYS A 588 -4.69 0.27 -7.35
C CYS A 588 -5.25 1.26 -6.31
N GLY A 589 -4.82 2.52 -6.36
CA GLY A 589 -5.29 3.56 -5.44
C GLY A 589 -6.80 3.79 -5.53
N ILE A 590 -7.34 3.84 -6.75
CA ILE A 590 -8.79 4.01 -6.97
C ILE A 590 -9.56 2.73 -6.59
N ALA A 591 -9.03 1.54 -6.87
CA ALA A 591 -9.63 0.27 -6.42
C ALA A 591 -9.76 0.21 -4.89
N SER A 592 -8.70 0.60 -4.16
CA SER A 592 -8.71 0.71 -2.71
C SER A 592 -9.73 1.75 -2.22
N ALA A 593 -9.77 2.96 -2.82
CA ALA A 593 -10.76 3.98 -2.46
C ALA A 593 -12.21 3.52 -2.69
N LEU A 594 -12.50 2.85 -3.80
CA LEU A 594 -13.81 2.26 -4.09
C LEU A 594 -14.20 1.18 -3.07
N SER A 595 -13.24 0.41 -2.56
CA SER A 595 -13.51 -0.54 -1.47
C SER A 595 -13.95 0.16 -0.18
N ARG A 596 -13.37 1.31 0.17
CA ARG A 596 -13.77 2.09 1.35
C ARG A 596 -15.14 2.74 1.16
N ILE A 597 -15.48 3.16 -0.07
CA ILE A 597 -16.84 3.60 -0.42
C ILE A 597 -17.85 2.45 -0.28
N GLY A 598 -17.52 1.23 -0.75
CA GLY A 598 -18.33 0.04 -0.52
C GLY A 598 -18.57 -0.24 0.96
N GLY A 599 -17.50 -0.23 1.77
CA GLY A 599 -17.55 -0.41 3.22
C GLY A 599 -18.29 0.72 3.98
N MET A 600 -18.34 1.93 3.42
CA MET A 600 -19.14 3.02 3.96
C MET A 600 -20.64 2.86 3.65
N ILE A 601 -21.01 2.32 2.48
CA ILE A 601 -22.41 2.14 2.05
C ILE A 601 -23.04 0.91 2.70
N ALA A 602 -22.30 -0.20 2.82
CA ALA A 602 -22.81 -1.49 3.28
C ALA A 602 -23.50 -1.47 4.66
N PRO A 603 -22.97 -0.80 5.71
CA PRO A 603 -23.64 -0.75 7.00
C PRO A 603 -24.98 0.00 6.97
N ILE A 604 -25.07 1.10 6.21
CA ILE A 604 -26.32 1.84 6.02
C ILE A 604 -27.34 0.98 5.25
N LEU A 605 -26.92 0.36 4.15
CA LEU A 605 -27.77 -0.50 3.34
C LEU A 605 -28.24 -1.74 4.10
N GLY A 606 -27.35 -2.41 4.83
CA GLY A 606 -27.68 -3.53 5.71
C GLY A 606 -28.64 -3.13 6.84
N GLY A 607 -28.43 -1.97 7.46
CA GLY A 607 -29.32 -1.43 8.49
C GLY A 607 -30.75 -1.17 7.99
N ILE A 608 -30.89 -0.65 6.77
CA ILE A 608 -32.18 -0.48 6.09
C ILE A 608 -32.82 -1.85 5.80
N LEU A 609 -32.06 -2.82 5.29
CA LEU A 609 -32.56 -4.17 4.99
C LEU A 609 -33.01 -4.92 6.26
N LEU A 610 -32.30 -4.74 7.39
CA LEU A 610 -32.67 -5.25 8.71
C LEU A 610 -34.02 -4.71 9.25
N MET A 611 -34.61 -3.67 8.64
CA MET A 611 -35.98 -3.23 8.96
C MET A 611 -37.06 -4.03 8.21
N ILE A 612 -36.70 -4.77 7.15
CA ILE A 612 -37.65 -5.52 6.32
C ILE A 612 -37.59 -7.02 6.66
N ASP A 613 -36.40 -7.62 6.60
CA ASP A 613 -36.11 -8.92 7.19
C ASP A 613 -34.62 -9.03 7.56
N ARG A 614 -34.36 -9.77 8.65
CA ARG A 614 -33.03 -10.00 9.20
C ARG A 614 -32.09 -10.80 8.27
N SER A 615 -32.64 -11.56 7.32
CA SER A 615 -31.88 -12.44 6.41
C SER A 615 -31.49 -11.72 5.11
N PHE A 616 -32.18 -10.63 4.75
CA PHE A 616 -31.93 -9.86 3.53
C PHE A 616 -30.50 -9.30 3.39
N PRO A 617 -29.80 -8.81 4.44
CA PRO A 617 -28.40 -8.43 4.33
C PRO A 617 -27.49 -9.61 3.90
N VAL A 618 -27.79 -10.83 4.38
CA VAL A 618 -27.02 -12.03 4.03
C VAL A 618 -27.31 -12.45 2.59
N TYR A 619 -28.58 -12.49 2.18
CA TYR A 619 -28.94 -12.82 0.79
C TYR A 619 -28.41 -11.80 -0.22
N LEU A 620 -28.42 -10.50 0.10
CA LEU A 620 -27.80 -9.48 -0.76
C LEU A 620 -26.27 -9.67 -0.81
N SER A 621 -25.63 -9.96 0.32
CA SER A 621 -24.18 -10.26 0.36
C SER A 621 -23.84 -11.48 -0.53
N VAL A 622 -24.64 -12.55 -0.51
CA VAL A 622 -24.50 -13.69 -1.42
C VAL A 622 -24.59 -13.25 -2.88
N VAL A 623 -25.65 -12.53 -3.27
CA VAL A 623 -25.85 -12.07 -4.65
C VAL A 623 -24.68 -11.19 -5.13
N VAL A 624 -24.21 -10.28 -4.29
CA VAL A 624 -23.07 -9.40 -4.60
C VAL A 624 -21.75 -10.19 -4.68
N PHE A 625 -21.51 -11.19 -3.83
CA PHE A 625 -20.35 -12.09 -3.98
C PHE A 625 -20.41 -12.93 -5.26
N LEU A 626 -21.59 -13.44 -5.65
CA LEU A 626 -21.75 -14.18 -6.91
C LEU A 626 -21.45 -13.29 -8.13
N ILE A 627 -21.94 -12.04 -8.11
CA ILE A 627 -21.62 -11.04 -9.14
C ILE A 627 -20.11 -10.73 -9.14
N ALA A 628 -19.49 -10.54 -7.97
CA ALA A 628 -18.05 -10.29 -7.87
C ALA A 628 -17.21 -11.46 -8.43
N GLY A 629 -17.58 -12.71 -8.12
CA GLY A 629 -16.95 -13.90 -8.67
C GLY A 629 -17.06 -13.98 -10.19
N VAL A 630 -18.22 -13.64 -10.76
CA VAL A 630 -18.40 -13.54 -12.22
C VAL A 630 -17.57 -12.40 -12.82
N CYS A 631 -17.47 -11.23 -12.17
CA CYS A 631 -16.57 -10.15 -12.60
C CYS A 631 -15.10 -10.58 -12.61
N VAL A 632 -14.65 -11.39 -11.64
CA VAL A 632 -13.30 -11.97 -11.63
C VAL A 632 -13.11 -12.99 -12.76
N LEU A 633 -14.11 -13.83 -13.05
CA LEU A 633 -14.05 -14.74 -14.20
C LEU A 633 -14.01 -14.01 -15.56
N LEU A 634 -14.55 -12.79 -15.64
CA LEU A 634 -14.55 -11.95 -16.86
C LEU A 634 -13.23 -11.19 -17.10
N LEU A 635 -12.32 -11.14 -16.13
CA LEU A 635 -10.95 -10.64 -16.33
C LEU A 635 -10.17 -11.63 -17.22
N ARG A 636 -9.26 -11.10 -18.03
CA ARG A 636 -8.25 -11.89 -18.75
C ARG A 636 -6.99 -11.93 -17.90
N GLU A 637 -6.42 -13.12 -17.76
CA GLU A 637 -4.96 -13.24 -17.62
C GLU A 637 -4.39 -13.15 -19.04
N ASP A 638 -3.40 -12.29 -19.24
CA ASP A 638 -2.66 -12.26 -20.51
C ASP A 638 -1.43 -13.17 -20.37
N ASN A 639 -1.53 -14.40 -20.89
CA ASN A 639 -0.51 -15.45 -20.87
C ASN A 639 0.83 -15.08 -21.55
N SER A 640 0.98 -13.84 -22.03
CA SER A 640 2.15 -13.29 -22.71
C SER A 640 3.46 -13.35 -21.90
N ARG A 641 3.44 -13.73 -20.62
CA ARG A 641 4.64 -13.98 -19.79
C ARG A 641 5.10 -15.44 -19.78
N GLU A 642 4.23 -16.42 -20.02
CA GLU A 642 4.58 -17.84 -19.99
C GLU A 642 5.44 -18.23 -21.20
N GLY A 643 5.12 -17.69 -22.38
CA GLY A 643 5.88 -17.89 -23.62
C GLY A 643 7.32 -17.36 -23.63
N GLY A 644 7.73 -16.60 -22.60
CA GLY A 644 9.13 -16.25 -22.35
C GLY A 644 9.90 -17.37 -21.64
N ALA A 645 9.30 -17.94 -20.59
CA ALA A 645 9.90 -19.02 -19.81
C ALA A 645 9.97 -20.34 -20.59
N GLU A 646 8.97 -20.64 -21.42
CA GLU A 646 8.94 -21.86 -22.23
C GLU A 646 10.02 -21.85 -23.33
N LYS A 647 10.26 -20.70 -23.98
CA LYS A 647 11.36 -20.57 -24.96
C LYS A 647 12.74 -20.78 -24.37
N GLY A 648 12.98 -20.33 -23.13
CA GLY A 648 14.23 -20.60 -22.42
C GLY A 648 14.47 -22.09 -22.11
N ARG A 649 13.44 -22.93 -22.20
CA ARG A 649 13.50 -24.36 -21.86
C ARG A 649 13.55 -25.30 -23.06
N VAL A 650 13.35 -24.78 -24.27
CA VAL A 650 13.46 -25.52 -25.55
C VAL A 650 14.81 -25.26 -26.25
N ALA A 651 15.56 -24.24 -25.81
CA ALA A 651 16.91 -23.94 -26.29
C ALA A 651 18.03 -24.75 -25.57
N ALA A 652 17.67 -25.68 -24.69
CA ALA A 652 18.59 -26.45 -23.85
C ALA A 652 18.18 -27.93 -23.78
N HIS A 653 18.11 -28.59 -24.95
CA HIS A 653 17.85 -30.02 -25.05
C HIS A 653 18.44 -30.65 -26.32
#